data_AF-B0MKT5-F1
#
_entry.id   AF-B0MKT5-F1
#
_cell.length_a   1.000
_cell.length_b   1.000
_cell.length_c   1.000
_cell.angle_alpha   90.00
_cell.angle_beta   90.00
_cell.angle_gamma   90.00
#
_symmetry.space_group_name_H-M   'P 1'
#
loop_
_entity.id
_entity.type
_entity.pdbx_description
1 polymer ?
#
loop_
_entity_poly.entity_id
_entity_poly.type
_entity_poly.pdbx_seq_one_letter_code
_entity_poly.pdbx_strand_id
1 'polypeptide(L)'
;MIVRVYDFLSAEKPKFSQNLVGIVSDVERFKYTRRAYDIGSFEMTIPTHADEAGCIQPDRMLIVGEKLGQTYIASDPTKRIVNGTFLYVTDIEKKDDKITVTGYDLKYLFALRVTLFPKEEQDKGTYGYYVTSGTTFACISDIVNYNIVNATDSDRQIFGMFSITMPVSQINADPPLTGIQDDRYMTRLEPVSTAIFNLLKNCKTHFYDMRLIIDDNAEDGDNYNPHMESSEDKPVIIIDESRYNIKSYTRKDGTSAYKNAIYAVVGSGDDVTIKCVKRPDDTASGVKRKEVVLDVDTDSVAEIDRYALKAAEEYVISDDFEIEPLFMDDETEPELAQKVSIRIDGVEYETVITEITDEYANGKHTQSYACGDKKLKVLNVLNKATAGNTQKIINNKITTGNAGGVGKFTNTDRNCEVFNDYENNVASAYYSHAEGYMTTANAPYSHAEGSNTVASNLSCHAEGSGTTASGNCSHAENTGCIASGSNSHAEGYYTIARGEHSHASGAHTIAGMEVFALGKYNKKAEDVALVVGNGWGNDSHEYRSDALTLDYSGNLILAGNLTANSPGWDYLGAEIHGAVRFGNNWTSDSTSILLAVGNGADSKNLRDALTLDSDGNLHISGKFTADGGVGYVIPTATADTLGGVMIGDNINVSDSGTISVNLSAYLKNTDIADWAKAESKPVYTAEEVGAAEKNHTHNMSDITDMPEWTKTENKPAYTASEVGAATAADITAAVNAVEIGGRNLLYDSTGNIKNGWSGTTVINVGGGISGNSLAISRTGYSGNARYFGISKRHFLTDFNVGTSYTLSAWIKVRSDVGLDASGYVMARFRSADDKKLYALSLTVGVDTVKDKWLYYKKTWTINDSDIAKLECVALALDKNGMIEACNIKLEKGTKATDWSPAVEEDTERIASLEARVAALEAVAVSGGEV
;
A
#
# COMPACT_ATOMS: atom_id res chain seq x y z
N MET A 1 -1.50 -24.39 49.45
CA MET A 1 -0.75 -24.62 48.19
C MET A 1 0.66 -24.07 48.36
N ILE A 2 1.70 -24.81 48.01
CA ILE A 2 3.10 -24.37 48.12
C ILE A 2 3.59 -23.96 46.72
N VAL A 3 4.23 -22.80 46.62
CA VAL A 3 4.85 -22.27 45.41
C VAL A 3 6.35 -22.12 45.65
N ARG A 4 7.15 -22.84 44.86
CA ARG A 4 8.62 -22.72 44.89
C ARG A 4 9.07 -21.85 43.74
N VAL A 5 9.92 -20.86 44.02
CA VAL A 5 10.35 -19.86 43.05
C VAL A 5 11.81 -20.08 42.69
N TYR A 6 12.11 -20.14 41.40
CA TYR A 6 13.43 -20.46 40.88
C TYR A 6 13.96 -19.37 39.96
N ASP A 7 15.28 -19.18 40.01
CA ASP A 7 16.03 -18.41 39.02
C ASP A 7 16.37 -19.31 37.82
N PHE A 8 15.63 -19.16 36.73
CA PHE A 8 15.65 -20.10 35.60
C PHE A 8 16.39 -19.57 34.36
N LEU A 9 16.63 -18.25 34.27
CA LEU A 9 17.28 -17.60 33.12
C LEU A 9 18.67 -17.03 33.46
N SER A 10 19.37 -17.59 34.46
CA SER A 10 20.71 -17.13 34.82
C SER A 10 21.74 -17.42 33.72
N ALA A 11 22.77 -16.58 33.63
CA ALA A 11 23.87 -16.69 32.64
C ALA A 11 24.81 -17.91 32.84
N GLU A 12 24.60 -18.72 33.87
CA GLU A 12 25.37 -19.93 34.18
C GLU A 12 24.44 -21.14 34.31
N LYS A 13 24.94 -22.35 34.01
CA LYS A 13 24.19 -23.63 34.14
C LYS A 13 23.79 -23.85 35.59
N PRO A 14 22.51 -23.68 35.95
CA PRO A 14 22.21 -23.48 37.34
C PRO A 14 21.65 -24.82 37.86
N LYS A 15 22.24 -25.40 38.92
CA LYS A 15 21.70 -26.64 39.52
C LYS A 15 20.32 -26.33 40.09
N PHE A 16 19.29 -27.07 39.69
CA PHE A 16 17.90 -26.92 40.10
C PHE A 16 17.77 -26.88 41.61
N SER A 17 18.53 -27.73 42.29
CA SER A 17 18.61 -27.79 43.75
C SER A 17 19.23 -26.55 44.41
N GLN A 18 19.97 -25.72 43.66
CA GLN A 18 20.71 -24.55 44.14
C GLN A 18 20.08 -23.20 43.71
N ASN A 19 19.09 -23.21 42.81
CA ASN A 19 18.46 -21.98 42.27
C ASN A 19 17.14 -21.60 42.93
N LEU A 20 16.79 -22.26 44.04
CA LEU A 20 15.59 -21.93 44.79
C LEU A 20 15.78 -20.53 45.40
N VAL A 21 14.97 -19.59 44.95
CA VAL A 21 14.98 -18.17 45.40
C VAL A 21 14.10 -17.98 46.63
N GLY A 22 13.02 -18.75 46.74
CA GLY A 22 12.12 -18.69 47.90
C GLY A 22 10.94 -19.65 47.79
N ILE A 23 10.18 -19.75 48.89
CA ILE A 23 8.97 -20.57 48.99
C ILE A 23 7.82 -19.71 49.52
N VAL A 24 6.74 -19.61 48.74
CA VAL A 24 5.51 -18.92 49.13
C VAL A 24 4.43 -19.95 49.45
N SER A 25 3.86 -19.89 50.66
CA SER A 25 2.86 -20.87 51.13
C SER A 25 1.44 -20.31 51.28
N ASP A 26 1.27 -18.99 51.30
CA ASP A 26 -0.02 -18.32 51.44
C ASP A 26 -0.55 -17.83 50.10
N VAL A 27 -1.23 -18.70 49.36
CA VAL A 27 -1.90 -18.36 48.10
C VAL A 27 -3.41 -18.35 48.30
N GLU A 28 -4.07 -17.22 48.05
CA GLU A 28 -5.52 -17.07 48.21
C GLU A 28 -6.31 -17.69 47.05
N ARG A 29 -5.79 -17.50 45.84
CA ARG A 29 -6.40 -17.95 44.58
C ARG A 29 -5.30 -18.38 43.62
N PHE A 30 -5.48 -19.53 42.98
CA PHE A 30 -4.64 -19.99 41.88
C PHE A 30 -5.52 -20.55 40.79
N LYS A 31 -5.45 -19.97 39.60
CA LYS A 31 -6.15 -20.43 38.41
C LYS A 31 -5.12 -20.77 37.35
N TYR A 32 -5.14 -21.99 36.85
CA TYR A 32 -4.25 -22.45 35.80
C TYR A 32 -5.04 -23.13 34.69
N THR A 33 -4.86 -22.65 33.48
CA THR A 33 -5.46 -23.20 32.27
C THR A 33 -4.39 -23.84 31.40
N ARG A 34 -4.39 -25.17 31.33
CA ARG A 34 -3.54 -26.02 30.49
C ARG A 34 -4.16 -26.16 29.11
N ARG A 35 -3.36 -25.97 28.06
CA ARG A 35 -3.79 -26.15 26.67
C ARG A 35 -2.85 -27.09 25.93
N ALA A 36 -3.42 -27.89 25.04
CA ALA A 36 -2.67 -28.84 24.24
C ALA A 36 -2.01 -28.24 23.00
N TYR A 37 -2.76 -27.40 22.28
CA TYR A 37 -2.37 -26.84 20.99
C TYR A 37 -2.14 -25.33 21.02
N ASP A 38 -1.98 -24.81 22.24
CA ASP A 38 -1.79 -23.40 22.56
C ASP A 38 -1.03 -23.32 23.89
N ILE A 39 -0.56 -22.14 24.24
CA ILE A 39 0.19 -21.88 25.48
C ILE A 39 -0.79 -21.84 26.65
N GLY A 40 -0.49 -22.56 27.74
CA GLY A 40 -1.29 -22.48 28.96
C GLY A 40 -1.01 -21.18 29.72
N SER A 41 -1.99 -20.72 30.48
CA SER A 41 -1.93 -19.43 31.20
C SER A 41 -2.32 -19.63 32.66
N PHE A 42 -1.71 -18.86 33.57
CA PHE A 42 -2.10 -18.86 34.98
C PHE A 42 -2.30 -17.45 35.53
N GLU A 43 -3.11 -17.38 36.58
CA GLU A 43 -3.31 -16.22 37.43
C GLU A 43 -3.27 -16.68 38.88
N MET A 44 -2.52 -15.96 39.71
CA MET A 44 -2.35 -16.28 41.11
C MET A 44 -2.49 -15.01 41.96
N THR A 45 -3.26 -15.09 43.05
CA THR A 45 -3.42 -13.99 44.00
C THR A 45 -2.79 -14.38 45.33
N ILE A 46 -1.87 -13.54 45.80
CA ILE A 46 -1.09 -13.72 47.02
C ILE A 46 -1.34 -12.49 47.90
N PRO A 47 -1.57 -12.64 49.21
CA PRO A 47 -1.65 -11.49 50.09
C PRO A 47 -0.28 -10.84 50.26
N THR A 48 -0.24 -9.52 50.36
CA THR A 48 1.00 -8.74 50.50
C THR A 48 1.82 -9.06 51.76
N HIS A 49 1.20 -9.69 52.75
CA HIS A 49 1.83 -10.14 53.99
C HIS A 49 2.32 -11.60 53.93
N ALA A 50 2.12 -12.31 52.81
CA ALA A 50 2.64 -13.67 52.64
C ALA A 50 4.17 -13.68 52.72
N ASP A 51 4.70 -14.67 53.45
CA ASP A 51 6.13 -14.87 53.60
C ASP A 51 6.81 -15.07 52.25
N GLU A 52 7.96 -14.44 52.09
CA GLU A 52 8.81 -14.49 50.88
C GLU A 52 8.10 -14.07 49.57
N ALA A 53 6.90 -13.47 49.60
CA ALA A 53 6.17 -13.08 48.38
C ALA A 53 6.98 -12.18 47.42
N GLY A 54 7.95 -11.42 47.94
CA GLY A 54 8.87 -10.62 47.14
C GLY A 54 9.85 -11.40 46.27
N CYS A 55 10.03 -12.72 46.50
CA CYS A 55 10.89 -13.57 45.66
C CYS A 55 10.27 -13.82 44.27
N ILE A 56 8.94 -13.73 44.14
CA ILE A 56 8.24 -13.80 42.86
C ILE A 56 8.48 -12.49 42.13
N GLN A 57 9.12 -12.58 40.96
CA GLN A 57 9.45 -11.47 40.07
C GLN A 57 9.14 -11.89 38.61
N PRO A 58 8.95 -10.95 37.67
CA PRO A 58 8.98 -11.26 36.26
C PRO A 58 10.24 -12.08 35.90
N ASP A 59 10.11 -12.97 34.92
CA ASP A 59 11.17 -13.86 34.44
C ASP A 59 11.62 -14.95 35.45
N ARG A 60 10.90 -15.11 36.56
CA ARG A 60 11.05 -16.26 37.47
C ARG A 60 10.23 -17.46 37.01
N MET A 61 10.73 -18.65 37.32
CA MET A 61 9.97 -19.88 37.16
C MET A 61 9.32 -20.27 38.49
N LEU A 62 8.06 -20.67 38.45
CA LEU A 62 7.32 -21.19 39.60
C LEU A 62 7.06 -22.68 39.43
N ILE A 63 7.11 -23.38 40.55
CA ILE A 63 6.66 -24.77 40.66
C ILE A 63 5.59 -24.84 41.73
N VAL A 64 4.39 -25.20 41.30
CA VAL A 64 3.19 -25.21 42.13
C VAL A 64 2.79 -26.64 42.47
N GLY A 65 2.61 -26.94 43.77
CA GLY A 65 2.10 -28.24 44.25
C GLY A 65 2.60 -28.65 45.65
N GLU A 66 1.81 -29.48 46.36
CA GLU A 66 2.07 -29.90 47.75
C GLU A 66 3.19 -30.94 47.88
N LYS A 67 3.38 -31.82 46.88
CA LYS A 67 4.48 -32.79 46.80
C LYS A 67 5.05 -32.79 45.39
N LEU A 68 6.36 -32.60 45.26
CA LEU A 68 7.07 -32.94 44.02
C LEU A 68 7.03 -34.47 43.90
N GLY A 69 6.13 -34.99 43.08
CA GLY A 69 6.14 -36.40 42.71
C GLY A 69 7.32 -36.63 41.77
N GLN A 70 8.05 -37.73 41.95
CA GLN A 70 9.11 -38.13 41.01
C GLN A 70 8.73 -39.48 40.40
N THR A 71 8.54 -39.51 39.09
CA THR A 71 8.43 -40.77 38.35
C THR A 71 9.72 -40.96 37.57
N TYR A 72 10.32 -42.14 37.66
CA TYR A 72 11.50 -42.48 36.86
C TYR A 72 11.08 -42.83 35.44
N ILE A 73 11.85 -42.37 34.44
CA ILE A 73 11.64 -42.85 33.07
C ILE A 73 11.99 -44.33 33.05
N ALA A 74 11.05 -45.20 32.66
CA ALA A 74 11.25 -46.65 32.70
C ALA A 74 12.49 -47.12 31.90
N SER A 75 12.89 -46.37 30.87
CA SER A 75 14.07 -46.63 30.05
C SER A 75 15.37 -45.98 30.57
N ASP A 76 15.30 -45.05 31.53
CA ASP A 76 16.47 -44.33 32.07
C ASP A 76 16.23 -43.89 33.53
N PRO A 77 16.70 -44.68 34.52
CA PRO A 77 16.47 -44.40 35.94
C PRO A 77 17.32 -43.24 36.48
N THR A 78 18.20 -42.64 35.67
CA THR A 78 18.94 -41.43 36.07
C THR A 78 18.11 -40.16 35.88
N LYS A 79 17.07 -40.21 35.04
CA LYS A 79 16.19 -39.09 34.73
C LYS A 79 14.87 -39.20 35.49
N ARG A 80 14.38 -38.06 35.97
CA ARG A 80 13.15 -37.99 36.76
C ARG A 80 12.15 -37.04 36.10
N ILE A 81 10.93 -37.53 35.92
CA ILE A 81 9.79 -36.67 35.62
C ILE A 81 9.40 -36.03 36.94
N VAL A 82 9.65 -34.73 37.06
CA VAL A 82 9.16 -33.95 38.20
C VAL A 82 7.70 -33.64 37.91
N ASN A 83 6.81 -34.33 38.62
CA ASN A 83 5.38 -34.06 38.56
C ASN A 83 5.10 -32.80 39.36
N GLY A 84 5.05 -31.68 38.65
CA GLY A 84 4.74 -30.36 39.18
C GLY A 84 4.24 -29.45 38.06
N THR A 85 3.45 -28.44 38.42
CA THR A 85 2.99 -27.44 37.45
C THR A 85 4.06 -26.36 37.33
N PHE A 86 4.73 -26.34 36.17
CA PHE A 86 5.80 -25.39 35.88
C PHE A 86 5.26 -24.17 35.14
N LEU A 87 5.54 -22.99 35.69
CA LEU A 87 5.00 -21.73 35.21
C LEU A 87 6.11 -20.69 35.07
N TYR A 88 5.95 -19.79 34.12
CA TYR A 88 6.82 -18.67 33.84
C TYR A 88 6.09 -17.38 34.14
N VAL A 89 6.64 -16.57 35.05
CA VAL A 89 6.03 -15.30 35.46
C VAL A 89 6.32 -14.23 34.41
N THR A 90 5.28 -13.56 33.89
CA THR A 90 5.46 -12.44 32.96
C THR A 90 5.11 -11.11 33.58
N ASP A 91 4.13 -11.06 34.49
CA ASP A 91 3.68 -9.80 35.06
C ASP A 91 3.24 -9.96 36.52
N ILE A 92 3.41 -8.88 37.29
CA ILE A 92 3.08 -8.79 38.70
C ILE A 92 2.44 -7.44 38.98
N GLU A 93 1.18 -7.46 39.34
CA GLU A 93 0.45 -6.28 39.78
C GLU A 93 0.30 -6.29 41.30
N LYS A 94 0.65 -5.17 41.95
CA LYS A 94 0.48 -5.00 43.39
C LYS A 94 -0.58 -3.95 43.65
N LYS A 95 -1.72 -4.35 44.20
CA LYS A 95 -2.88 -3.49 44.44
C LYS A 95 -3.47 -3.78 45.80
N ASP A 96 -3.65 -2.73 46.59
CA ASP A 96 -4.14 -2.80 47.97
C ASP A 96 -3.31 -3.79 48.81
N ASP A 97 -3.95 -4.78 49.43
CA ASP A 97 -3.35 -5.83 50.23
C ASP A 97 -3.03 -7.11 49.43
N LYS A 98 -3.09 -7.08 48.09
CA LYS A 98 -2.90 -8.24 47.20
C LYS A 98 -1.82 -8.05 46.15
N ILE A 99 -1.20 -9.17 45.78
CA ILE A 99 -0.25 -9.32 44.68
C ILE A 99 -0.89 -10.29 43.68
N THR A 100 -1.17 -9.80 42.47
CA THR A 100 -1.65 -10.61 41.34
C THR A 100 -0.45 -10.95 40.47
N VAL A 101 -0.18 -12.24 40.32
CA VAL A 101 0.91 -12.77 39.49
C VAL A 101 0.28 -13.45 38.29
N THR A 102 0.69 -13.08 37.08
CA THR A 102 0.22 -13.70 35.84
C THR A 102 1.39 -14.21 35.01
N GLY A 103 1.09 -15.21 34.20
CA GLY A 103 2.07 -15.75 33.27
C GLY A 103 1.57 -16.99 32.55
N TYR A 104 2.52 -17.78 32.08
CA TYR A 104 2.26 -18.88 31.17
C TYR A 104 2.91 -20.17 31.63
N ASP A 105 2.54 -21.31 31.05
CA ASP A 105 3.33 -22.52 31.21
C ASP A 105 4.60 -22.49 30.34
N LEU A 106 5.47 -23.48 30.54
CA LEU A 106 6.78 -23.53 29.88
C LEU A 106 6.72 -23.57 28.35
N LYS A 107 5.57 -23.86 27.73
CA LYS A 107 5.42 -23.76 26.27
C LYS A 107 5.67 -22.32 25.80
N TYR A 108 5.48 -21.32 26.66
CA TYR A 108 5.79 -19.93 26.38
C TYR A 108 7.27 -19.66 26.11
N LEU A 109 8.19 -20.46 26.67
CA LEU A 109 9.62 -20.31 26.39
C LEU A 109 9.94 -20.49 24.90
N PHE A 110 9.14 -21.30 24.19
CA PHE A 110 9.22 -21.44 22.73
C PHE A 110 8.60 -20.26 21.99
N ALA A 111 7.68 -19.52 22.59
CA ALA A 111 7.06 -18.33 21.99
C ALA A 111 7.99 -17.11 22.02
N LEU A 112 8.96 -17.10 22.95
CA LEU A 112 9.98 -16.05 23.05
C LEU A 112 11.00 -16.06 21.90
N ARG A 113 10.91 -17.00 20.97
CA ARG A 113 11.84 -17.17 19.83
C ARG A 113 11.04 -17.36 18.55
N VAL A 114 11.57 -16.87 17.43
CA VAL A 114 11.05 -17.15 16.08
C VAL A 114 11.92 -18.18 15.37
N THR A 115 11.38 -18.95 14.44
CA THR A 115 12.16 -19.93 13.68
C THR A 115 13.19 -19.24 12.77
N LEU A 116 14.42 -19.79 12.67
CA LEU A 116 15.47 -19.26 11.80
C LEU A 116 15.46 -19.92 10.42
N PHE A 117 16.03 -19.20 9.44
CA PHE A 117 16.39 -19.77 8.14
C PHE A 117 17.42 -20.89 8.29
N PRO A 118 17.42 -21.90 7.41
CA PRO A 118 18.38 -23.01 7.46
C PRO A 118 19.80 -22.52 7.21
N LYS A 119 20.73 -23.02 8.02
CA LYS A 119 22.15 -22.69 7.92
C LYS A 119 22.79 -23.31 6.68
N GLU A 120 22.36 -24.52 6.31
CA GLU A 120 22.89 -25.26 5.17
C GLU A 120 21.91 -25.30 4.01
N GLU A 121 22.45 -25.31 2.79
CA GLU A 121 21.66 -25.23 1.55
C GLU A 121 20.88 -26.52 1.28
N GLN A 122 21.35 -27.66 1.80
CA GLN A 122 20.67 -28.96 1.72
C GLN A 122 19.40 -29.04 2.59
N ASP A 123 19.33 -28.23 3.65
CA ASP A 123 18.18 -28.13 4.55
C ASP A 123 17.16 -27.07 4.07
N LYS A 124 17.44 -26.40 2.94
CA LYS A 124 16.54 -25.41 2.34
C LYS A 124 15.50 -26.09 1.46
N GLY A 125 14.25 -25.80 1.77
CA GLY A 125 13.13 -26.04 0.88
C GLY A 125 13.23 -25.26 -0.44
N THR A 126 12.33 -25.56 -1.37
CA THR A 126 12.19 -24.85 -2.66
C THR A 126 12.11 -23.32 -2.49
N TYR A 127 11.65 -22.84 -1.34
CA TYR A 127 11.51 -21.41 -1.02
C TYR A 127 12.50 -20.89 0.02
N GLY A 128 13.58 -21.62 0.32
CA GLY A 128 14.64 -21.17 1.23
C GLY A 128 14.35 -21.34 2.73
N TYR A 129 13.26 -22.02 3.10
CA TYR A 129 12.86 -22.26 4.49
C TYR A 129 13.36 -23.60 5.04
N TYR A 130 13.38 -23.72 6.37
CA TYR A 130 13.70 -24.97 7.07
C TYR A 130 12.69 -26.02 6.72
N VAL A 131 13.19 -27.20 6.41
CA VAL A 131 12.47 -28.23 5.72
C VAL A 131 12.82 -29.53 6.41
N THR A 132 11.90 -30.01 7.26
CA THR A 132 12.05 -31.27 7.98
C THR A 132 11.11 -32.31 7.39
N SER A 133 11.61 -33.53 7.25
CA SER A 133 10.83 -34.70 6.84
C SER A 133 11.04 -35.82 7.85
N GLY A 134 9.96 -36.47 8.30
CA GLY A 134 10.06 -37.55 9.28
C GLY A 134 8.80 -37.70 10.11
N THR A 135 8.96 -38.28 11.29
CA THR A 135 7.87 -38.38 12.27
C THR A 135 7.63 -37.01 12.93
N THR A 136 6.49 -36.87 13.61
CA THR A 136 6.12 -35.65 14.35
C THR A 136 7.23 -35.24 15.33
N PHE A 137 7.72 -36.22 16.09
CA PHE A 137 8.78 -36.05 17.08
C PHE A 137 10.11 -35.65 16.45
N ALA A 138 10.50 -36.26 15.32
CA ALA A 138 11.74 -35.90 14.63
C ALA A 138 11.72 -34.42 14.18
N CYS A 139 10.62 -33.97 13.57
CA CYS A 139 10.49 -32.59 13.10
C CYS A 139 10.51 -31.58 14.26
N ILE A 140 9.79 -31.86 15.36
CA ILE A 140 9.80 -30.99 16.55
C ILE A 140 11.18 -30.98 17.19
N SER A 141 11.84 -32.13 17.31
CA SER A 141 13.19 -32.26 17.84
C SER A 141 14.18 -31.41 17.04
N ASP A 142 14.11 -31.46 15.72
CA ASP A 142 14.96 -30.66 14.84
C ASP A 142 14.72 -29.16 15.00
N ILE A 143 13.45 -28.73 15.06
CA ILE A 143 13.09 -27.31 15.27
C ILE A 143 13.63 -26.81 16.62
N VAL A 144 13.40 -27.55 17.71
CA VAL A 144 13.88 -27.16 19.05
C VAL A 144 15.40 -27.16 19.08
N ASN A 145 16.03 -28.16 18.47
CA ASN A 145 17.47 -28.27 18.42
C ASN A 145 18.10 -27.08 17.68
N TYR A 146 17.59 -26.75 16.49
CA TYR A 146 18.13 -25.68 15.66
C TYR A 146 17.86 -24.28 16.22
N ASN A 147 16.69 -24.07 16.82
CA ASN A 147 16.25 -22.75 17.25
C ASN A 147 16.60 -22.42 18.70
N ILE A 148 16.88 -23.43 19.52
CA ILE A 148 17.04 -23.23 20.95
C ILE A 148 18.28 -23.95 21.49
N VAL A 149 18.43 -25.26 21.29
CA VAL A 149 19.55 -25.98 21.91
C VAL A 149 20.90 -25.61 21.29
N ASN A 150 21.01 -25.77 19.96
CA ASN A 150 22.22 -25.56 19.18
C ASN A 150 22.12 -24.29 18.31
N ALA A 151 21.34 -23.30 18.76
CA ALA A 151 21.23 -22.02 18.08
C ALA A 151 22.61 -21.35 17.97
N THR A 152 22.92 -20.76 16.80
CA THR A 152 24.20 -20.06 16.59
C THR A 152 24.28 -18.77 17.43
N ASP A 153 23.14 -18.19 17.76
CA ASP A 153 23.01 -17.07 18.68
C ASP A 153 22.83 -17.60 20.10
N SER A 154 23.78 -17.29 20.99
CA SER A 154 23.78 -17.74 22.38
C SER A 154 22.61 -17.19 23.18
N ASP A 155 22.08 -16.01 22.83
CA ASP A 155 20.96 -15.39 23.55
C ASP A 155 19.64 -16.13 23.26
N ARG A 156 19.62 -16.94 22.20
CA ARG A 156 18.48 -17.80 21.87
C ARG A 156 18.46 -19.10 22.66
N GLN A 157 19.60 -19.51 23.23
CA GLN A 157 19.74 -20.75 23.97
C GLN A 157 19.06 -20.67 25.33
N ILE A 158 18.39 -21.75 25.72
CA ILE A 158 17.89 -21.94 27.08
C ILE A 158 18.91 -22.82 27.80
N PHE A 159 19.68 -22.23 28.71
CA PHE A 159 20.71 -22.95 29.46
C PHE A 159 20.11 -24.11 30.25
N GLY A 160 20.66 -25.32 30.06
CA GLY A 160 20.15 -26.55 30.68
C GLY A 160 19.16 -27.33 29.81
N MET A 161 18.72 -26.81 28.66
CA MET A 161 17.92 -27.57 27.70
C MET A 161 18.82 -28.19 26.60
N PHE A 162 18.70 -29.50 26.40
CA PHE A 162 19.56 -30.28 25.50
C PHE A 162 18.79 -30.97 24.38
N SER A 163 17.53 -31.32 24.61
CA SER A 163 16.66 -31.90 23.59
C SER A 163 15.20 -31.86 24.03
N ILE A 164 14.32 -32.30 23.14
CA ILE A 164 13.01 -32.82 23.51
C ILE A 164 13.11 -34.34 23.69
N THR A 165 12.24 -34.94 24.50
CA THR A 165 12.21 -36.38 24.77
C THR A 165 10.79 -36.93 24.57
N MET A 166 10.66 -38.23 24.28
CA MET A 166 9.38 -38.94 24.17
C MET A 166 9.60 -40.42 24.52
N PRO A 167 8.61 -41.16 25.06
CA PRO A 167 8.80 -42.58 25.36
C PRO A 167 9.17 -43.39 24.11
N VAL A 168 10.15 -44.30 24.22
CA VAL A 168 10.66 -45.08 23.07
C VAL A 168 9.56 -45.86 22.35
N SER A 169 8.60 -46.43 23.09
CA SER A 169 7.44 -47.10 22.51
C SER A 169 6.58 -46.17 21.66
N GLN A 170 6.42 -44.92 22.08
CA GLN A 170 5.68 -43.90 21.34
C GLN A 170 6.52 -43.32 20.19
N ILE A 171 7.85 -43.22 20.31
CA ILE A 171 8.72 -42.83 19.17
C ILE A 171 8.57 -43.84 18.04
N ASN A 172 8.57 -45.13 18.37
CA ASN A 172 8.42 -46.19 17.37
C ASN A 172 7.00 -46.26 16.78
N ALA A 173 6.00 -45.74 17.49
CA ALA A 173 4.60 -45.69 17.06
C ALA A 173 4.20 -44.33 16.44
N ASP A 174 5.04 -43.30 16.55
CA ASP A 174 4.82 -41.97 15.99
C ASP A 174 4.80 -42.09 14.47
N PRO A 175 3.66 -41.81 13.82
CA PRO A 175 3.59 -41.93 12.39
C PRO A 175 4.52 -40.90 11.73
N PRO A 176 4.97 -41.16 10.49
CA PRO A 176 5.37 -40.05 9.65
C PRO A 176 4.20 -39.05 9.57
N LEU A 177 4.51 -37.74 9.57
CA LEU A 177 3.49 -36.72 9.38
C LEU A 177 2.65 -37.10 8.15
N THR A 178 1.34 -37.22 8.33
CA THR A 178 0.41 -37.56 7.24
C THR A 178 -0.03 -36.30 6.50
N GLY A 179 0.96 -35.49 6.15
CA GLY A 179 0.97 -34.64 4.96
C GLY A 179 1.66 -35.43 3.84
N ILE A 180 1.60 -34.95 2.61
CA ILE A 180 2.06 -35.69 1.43
C ILE A 180 3.53 -36.13 1.60
N GLN A 181 3.90 -37.28 1.05
CA GLN A 181 5.20 -37.94 1.21
C GLN A 181 6.46 -37.07 0.93
N ASP A 182 6.28 -35.88 0.36
CA ASP A 182 7.32 -34.90 0.02
C ASP A 182 7.09 -33.50 0.65
N ASP A 183 6.08 -33.32 1.51
CA ASP A 183 5.76 -32.07 2.21
C ASP A 183 6.75 -31.84 3.37
N ARG A 184 7.85 -31.18 3.02
CA ARG A 184 8.82 -30.68 3.97
C ARG A 184 8.16 -29.57 4.79
N TYR A 185 8.05 -29.70 6.13
CA TYR A 185 7.41 -28.66 6.96
C TYR A 185 8.21 -27.37 6.85
N MET A 186 7.58 -26.30 6.37
CA MET A 186 8.22 -24.99 6.18
C MET A 186 7.81 -24.02 7.29
N THR A 187 8.79 -23.48 8.00
CA THR A 187 8.55 -22.40 8.96
C THR A 187 8.95 -21.05 8.35
N ARG A 188 8.13 -20.01 8.56
CA ARG A 188 8.32 -18.67 7.96
C ARG A 188 8.50 -17.60 9.05
N LEU A 189 9.64 -17.62 9.76
CA LEU A 189 9.94 -16.66 10.84
C LEU A 189 8.79 -16.55 11.88
N GLU A 190 8.09 -17.65 12.14
CA GLU A 190 6.99 -17.72 13.09
C GLU A 190 7.51 -18.07 14.49
N PRO A 191 6.78 -17.79 15.59
CA PRO A 191 7.17 -18.24 16.92
C PRO A 191 7.43 -19.75 16.95
N VAL A 192 8.50 -20.20 17.61
CA VAL A 192 8.87 -21.63 17.66
C VAL A 192 7.74 -22.46 18.27
N SER A 193 7.00 -21.91 19.25
CA SER A 193 5.78 -22.51 19.78
C SER A 193 4.73 -22.77 18.69
N THR A 194 4.49 -21.81 17.80
CA THR A 194 3.52 -21.91 16.71
C THR A 194 3.92 -23.00 15.73
N ALA A 195 5.20 -23.06 15.38
CA ALA A 195 5.74 -24.10 14.52
C ALA A 195 5.54 -25.50 15.11
N ILE A 196 5.82 -25.66 16.41
CA ILE A 196 5.62 -26.93 17.14
C ILE A 196 4.14 -27.29 17.19
N PHE A 197 3.26 -26.34 17.54
CA PHE A 197 1.82 -26.62 17.62
C PHE A 197 1.25 -27.02 16.27
N ASN A 198 1.65 -26.35 15.18
CA ASN A 198 1.21 -26.70 13.83
C ASN A 198 1.63 -28.12 13.44
N LEU A 199 2.84 -28.55 13.81
CA LEU A 199 3.26 -29.95 13.64
C LEU A 199 2.38 -30.92 14.44
N LEU A 200 2.11 -30.60 15.72
CA LEU A 200 1.25 -31.42 16.58
C LEU A 200 -0.19 -31.50 16.06
N LYS A 201 -0.72 -30.42 15.48
CA LYS A 201 -2.07 -30.34 14.87
C LYS A 201 -2.18 -31.18 13.59
N ASN A 202 -1.10 -31.28 12.83
CA ASN A 202 -1.05 -32.06 11.59
C ASN A 202 -0.81 -33.57 11.84
N CYS A 203 -0.53 -33.99 13.08
CA CYS A 203 -0.42 -35.40 13.42
C CYS A 203 -1.81 -36.04 13.47
N LYS A 204 -2.16 -36.84 12.45
CA LYS A 204 -3.51 -37.44 12.33
C LYS A 204 -3.80 -38.58 13.31
N THR A 205 -2.78 -39.20 13.91
CA THR A 205 -2.98 -40.45 14.68
C THR A 205 -2.81 -40.27 16.18
N HIS A 206 -2.06 -39.28 16.64
CA HIS A 206 -1.75 -39.10 18.06
C HIS A 206 -1.77 -37.63 18.50
N PHE A 207 -2.23 -37.42 19.72
CA PHE A 207 -2.22 -36.15 20.41
C PHE A 207 -1.20 -36.19 21.54
N TYR A 208 -0.27 -35.24 21.55
CA TYR A 208 0.82 -35.19 22.53
C TYR A 208 0.67 -33.98 23.47
N ASP A 209 0.87 -34.21 24.77
CA ASP A 209 1.12 -33.17 25.78
C ASP A 209 2.63 -32.93 25.93
N MET A 210 3.04 -31.73 26.34
CA MET A 210 4.45 -31.39 26.61
C MET A 210 4.65 -31.04 28.09
N ARG A 211 5.48 -31.82 28.77
CA ARG A 211 5.84 -31.68 30.20
C ARG A 211 7.34 -31.42 30.36
N LEU A 212 7.81 -31.08 31.56
CA LEU A 212 9.24 -30.91 31.83
C LEU A 212 9.81 -32.14 32.53
N ILE A 213 10.94 -32.64 32.04
CA ILE A 213 11.77 -33.63 32.71
C ILE A 213 13.01 -32.94 33.27
N ILE A 214 13.34 -33.28 34.51
CA ILE A 214 14.50 -32.75 35.21
C ILE A 214 15.46 -33.90 35.50
N ASP A 215 16.68 -33.77 34.98
CA ASP A 215 17.79 -34.66 35.27
C ASP A 215 18.73 -33.97 36.25
N ASP A 216 18.64 -34.37 37.53
CA ASP A 216 19.40 -33.81 38.64
C ASP A 216 20.74 -34.56 38.90
N ASN A 217 21.09 -35.53 38.05
CA ASN A 217 22.25 -36.40 38.25
C ASN A 217 23.42 -36.08 37.29
N ALA A 218 23.33 -35.03 36.49
CA ALA A 218 24.37 -34.64 35.55
C ALA A 218 25.55 -33.93 36.26
N GLU A 219 26.78 -34.40 36.01
CA GLU A 219 28.01 -33.89 36.65
C GLU A 219 28.26 -32.40 36.36
N ASP A 220 27.79 -31.90 35.20
CA ASP A 220 28.00 -30.53 34.69
C ASP A 220 26.80 -29.58 34.89
N GLY A 221 25.80 -29.95 35.70
CA GLY A 221 24.58 -29.16 35.98
C GLY A 221 23.29 -29.86 35.52
N ASP A 222 22.14 -29.47 36.10
CA ASP A 222 20.86 -30.16 35.90
C ASP A 222 20.29 -29.91 34.49
N ASN A 223 19.72 -30.95 33.86
CA ASN A 223 19.10 -30.82 32.53
C ASN A 223 17.58 -30.66 32.66
N TYR A 224 17.00 -29.71 31.92
CA TYR A 224 15.56 -29.42 31.88
C TYR A 224 15.05 -29.62 30.47
N ASN A 225 14.60 -30.83 30.16
CA ASN A 225 14.18 -31.20 28.81
C ASN A 225 12.66 -31.32 28.72
N PRO A 226 12.03 -30.65 27.76
CA PRO A 226 10.64 -30.92 27.41
C PRO A 226 10.45 -32.41 27.07
N HIS A 227 9.33 -32.96 27.49
CA HIS A 227 8.93 -34.33 27.30
C HIS A 227 7.55 -34.39 26.68
N MET A 228 7.48 -34.94 25.49
CA MET A 228 6.24 -35.23 24.78
C MET A 228 5.73 -36.60 25.19
N GLU A 229 4.44 -36.67 25.49
CA GLU A 229 3.76 -37.95 25.75
C GLU A 229 2.31 -37.87 25.30
N SER A 230 1.81 -38.93 24.67
CA SER A 230 0.40 -39.08 24.35
C SER A 230 -0.34 -39.78 25.48
N SER A 231 -1.47 -39.21 25.88
CA SER A 231 -2.39 -39.77 26.90
C SER A 231 -3.55 -40.55 26.27
N GLU A 232 -3.50 -40.86 24.97
CA GLU A 232 -4.57 -41.59 24.26
C GLU A 232 -4.73 -43.06 24.65
N ASP A 233 -3.68 -43.64 25.25
CA ASP A 233 -3.68 -45.02 25.77
C ASP A 233 -4.23 -45.10 27.19
N LYS A 234 -4.52 -43.95 27.83
CA LYS A 234 -5.18 -43.93 29.14
C LYS A 234 -6.65 -44.34 29.02
N PRO A 235 -7.27 -44.83 30.12
CA PRO A 235 -8.69 -45.13 30.15
C PRO A 235 -9.54 -43.95 29.70
N VAL A 236 -10.57 -44.22 28.89
CA VAL A 236 -11.51 -43.20 28.41
C VAL A 236 -12.29 -42.63 29.59
N ILE A 237 -12.34 -41.30 29.70
CA ILE A 237 -13.18 -40.60 30.68
C ILE A 237 -14.62 -40.65 30.20
N ILE A 238 -15.52 -41.16 31.03
CA ILE A 238 -16.94 -41.25 30.71
C ILE A 238 -17.66 -40.10 31.40
N ILE A 239 -18.28 -39.23 30.62
CA ILE A 239 -19.09 -38.10 31.07
C ILE A 239 -20.52 -38.36 30.63
N ASP A 240 -21.41 -38.71 31.55
CA ASP A 240 -22.75 -39.21 31.21
C ASP A 240 -23.77 -38.65 32.20
N GLU A 241 -24.76 -37.90 31.69
CA GLU A 241 -25.84 -37.32 32.50
C GLU A 241 -26.58 -38.39 33.32
N SER A 242 -26.74 -39.60 32.78
CA SER A 242 -27.38 -40.72 33.48
C SER A 242 -26.56 -41.26 34.65
N ARG A 243 -25.25 -40.97 34.68
CA ARG A 243 -24.33 -41.33 35.76
C ARG A 243 -24.14 -40.22 36.80
N TYR A 244 -24.81 -39.08 36.64
CA TYR A 244 -24.77 -37.94 37.55
C TYR A 244 -23.34 -37.43 37.84
N ASN A 245 -22.45 -37.47 36.85
CA ASN A 245 -21.05 -37.05 37.00
C ASN A 245 -20.72 -35.70 36.33
N ILE A 246 -21.74 -34.96 35.87
CA ILE A 246 -21.64 -33.63 35.25
C ILE A 246 -22.30 -32.58 36.14
N LYS A 247 -21.60 -31.49 36.45
CA LYS A 247 -22.14 -30.35 37.21
C LYS A 247 -22.79 -29.34 36.27
N SER A 248 -22.10 -29.00 35.19
CA SER A 248 -22.62 -28.19 34.10
C SER A 248 -21.85 -28.49 32.82
N TYR A 249 -22.47 -28.22 31.68
CA TYR A 249 -21.80 -28.24 30.40
C TYR A 249 -22.34 -27.13 29.49
N THR A 250 -21.52 -26.71 28.53
CA THR A 250 -21.91 -25.87 27.39
C THR A 250 -21.49 -26.60 26.13
N ARG A 251 -22.43 -26.83 25.22
CA ARG A 251 -22.15 -27.37 23.88
C ARG A 251 -22.13 -26.23 22.87
N LYS A 252 -21.06 -26.13 22.10
CA LYS A 252 -20.97 -25.26 20.92
C LYS A 252 -21.23 -26.10 19.68
N ASP A 253 -22.33 -25.82 18.99
CA ASP A 253 -22.74 -26.54 17.79
C ASP A 253 -21.79 -26.21 16.60
N GLY A 254 -21.10 -27.24 16.13
CA GLY A 254 -20.13 -27.16 15.03
C GLY A 254 -20.74 -26.93 13.65
N THR A 255 -22.06 -27.00 13.50
CA THR A 255 -22.73 -26.88 12.19
C THR A 255 -22.64 -25.47 11.59
N SER A 256 -22.35 -24.45 12.40
CA SER A 256 -22.19 -23.06 11.96
C SER A 256 -20.89 -22.82 11.20
N ALA A 257 -19.78 -23.43 11.66
CA ALA A 257 -18.47 -23.36 11.02
C ALA A 257 -18.35 -24.21 9.76
N TYR A 258 -19.20 -25.24 9.63
CA TYR A 258 -19.20 -26.14 8.48
C TYR A 258 -19.43 -25.43 7.13
N LYS A 259 -18.55 -25.70 6.16
CA LYS A 259 -18.64 -25.23 4.77
C LYS A 259 -18.62 -26.43 3.84
N ASN A 260 -19.46 -26.44 2.82
CA ASN A 260 -19.66 -27.58 1.92
C ASN A 260 -19.44 -27.23 0.44
N ALA A 261 -18.93 -26.03 0.17
CA ALA A 261 -18.46 -25.59 -1.14
C ALA A 261 -17.18 -24.75 -0.95
N ILE A 262 -16.05 -25.29 -1.39
CA ILE A 262 -14.73 -24.68 -1.21
C ILE A 262 -14.27 -24.14 -2.56
N TYR A 263 -13.86 -22.89 -2.62
CA TYR A 263 -13.22 -22.29 -3.78
C TYR A 263 -11.76 -22.03 -3.44
N ALA A 264 -10.87 -22.72 -4.12
CA ALA A 264 -9.43 -22.57 -3.93
C ALA A 264 -8.88 -21.57 -4.96
N VAL A 265 -8.02 -20.68 -4.50
CA VAL A 265 -7.39 -19.66 -5.34
C VAL A 265 -5.88 -19.91 -5.34
N VAL A 266 -5.28 -19.94 -6.53
CA VAL A 266 -3.84 -20.11 -6.76
C VAL A 266 -3.36 -19.06 -7.75
N GLY A 267 -2.25 -18.39 -7.44
CA GLY A 267 -1.55 -17.45 -8.33
C GLY A 267 -1.46 -16.04 -7.76
N SER A 268 -0.65 -15.19 -8.39
CA SER A 268 -0.52 -13.77 -8.06
C SER A 268 -0.47 -12.93 -9.33
N GLY A 269 -1.05 -11.72 -9.29
CA GLY A 269 -1.14 -10.85 -10.47
C GLY A 269 -2.28 -11.24 -11.42
N ASP A 270 -2.02 -11.21 -12.73
CA ASP A 270 -3.04 -11.41 -13.78
C ASP A 270 -3.39 -12.89 -14.06
N ASP A 271 -2.58 -13.85 -13.56
CA ASP A 271 -2.76 -15.29 -13.76
C ASP A 271 -3.31 -15.97 -12.50
N VAL A 272 -4.55 -15.63 -12.10
CA VAL A 272 -5.24 -16.26 -10.97
C VAL A 272 -6.07 -17.45 -11.46
N THR A 273 -5.82 -18.63 -10.91
CA THR A 273 -6.67 -19.81 -11.12
C THR A 273 -7.58 -20.01 -9.91
N ILE A 274 -8.88 -20.03 -10.16
CA ILE A 274 -9.91 -20.36 -9.15
C ILE A 274 -10.49 -21.73 -9.48
N LYS A 275 -10.50 -22.65 -8.50
CA LYS A 275 -11.12 -23.97 -8.66
C LYS A 275 -12.08 -24.26 -7.53
N CYS A 276 -13.28 -24.73 -7.87
CA CYS A 276 -14.20 -25.28 -6.88
C CYS A 276 -13.78 -26.70 -6.52
N VAL A 277 -13.47 -26.91 -5.25
CA VAL A 277 -13.04 -28.19 -4.67
C VAL A 277 -14.18 -28.72 -3.79
N LYS A 278 -14.47 -30.02 -3.91
CA LYS A 278 -15.54 -30.68 -3.16
C LYS A 278 -14.97 -31.86 -2.38
N ARG A 279 -15.42 -32.04 -1.15
CA ARG A 279 -15.18 -33.28 -0.42
C ARG A 279 -16.02 -34.42 -1.03
N PRO A 280 -15.55 -35.69 -0.99
CA PRO A 280 -16.26 -36.83 -1.59
C PRO A 280 -17.70 -36.99 -1.10
N ASP A 281 -18.01 -36.54 0.12
CA ASP A 281 -19.27 -36.80 0.81
C ASP A 281 -20.19 -35.56 0.84
N ASP A 282 -19.73 -34.42 0.31
CA ASP A 282 -20.46 -33.15 0.35
C ASP A 282 -21.49 -33.05 -0.78
N THR A 283 -22.77 -33.09 -0.42
CA THR A 283 -23.89 -32.85 -1.35
C THR A 283 -24.55 -31.50 -1.06
N ALA A 284 -23.91 -30.42 -1.53
CA ALA A 284 -24.40 -29.05 -1.33
C ALA A 284 -25.02 -28.48 -2.61
N SER A 285 -26.32 -28.18 -2.58
CA SER A 285 -27.01 -27.44 -3.64
C SER A 285 -28.08 -26.49 -3.06
N GLY A 286 -28.36 -25.39 -3.78
CA GLY A 286 -29.38 -24.41 -3.40
C GLY A 286 -29.10 -23.71 -2.06
N VAL A 287 -30.17 -23.44 -1.30
CA VAL A 287 -30.15 -22.68 -0.02
C VAL A 287 -29.33 -23.35 1.09
N LYS A 288 -28.91 -24.61 0.92
CA LYS A 288 -28.07 -25.36 1.88
C LYS A 288 -26.56 -25.24 1.58
N ARG A 289 -26.17 -24.45 0.57
CA ARG A 289 -24.78 -24.21 0.20
C ARG A 289 -24.14 -23.20 1.17
N LYS A 290 -23.04 -23.60 1.81
CA LYS A 290 -22.21 -22.79 2.70
C LYS A 290 -20.82 -22.71 2.10
N GLU A 291 -20.48 -21.54 1.57
CA GLU A 291 -19.29 -21.32 0.75
C GLU A 291 -18.12 -20.75 1.55
N VAL A 292 -16.90 -21.08 1.11
CA VAL A 292 -15.65 -20.47 1.58
C VAL A 292 -14.67 -20.34 0.41
N VAL A 293 -13.92 -19.24 0.39
CA VAL A 293 -12.80 -19.04 -0.53
C VAL A 293 -11.52 -19.18 0.26
N LEU A 294 -10.61 -20.03 -0.21
CA LEU A 294 -9.33 -20.34 0.42
C LEU A 294 -8.21 -19.96 -0.53
N ASP A 295 -7.32 -19.09 -0.08
CA ASP A 295 -6.04 -18.85 -0.74
C ASP A 295 -5.12 -20.03 -0.41
N VAL A 296 -4.67 -20.75 -1.43
CA VAL A 296 -3.89 -21.97 -1.23
C VAL A 296 -2.47 -21.78 -1.77
N ASP A 297 -1.50 -21.94 -0.86
CA ASP A 297 -0.07 -21.74 -1.09
C ASP A 297 0.51 -22.91 -1.90
N THR A 298 0.25 -22.94 -3.21
CA THR A 298 0.80 -23.92 -4.16
C THR A 298 1.18 -23.26 -5.49
N ASP A 299 2.35 -23.60 -6.02
CA ASP A 299 2.83 -23.12 -7.33
C ASP A 299 2.27 -23.94 -8.51
N SER A 300 1.43 -24.95 -8.22
CA SER A 300 0.91 -25.87 -9.22
C SER A 300 -0.60 -25.97 -9.16
N VAL A 301 -1.26 -25.56 -10.25
CA VAL A 301 -2.70 -25.78 -10.46
C VAL A 301 -3.07 -27.28 -10.38
N ALA A 302 -2.13 -28.19 -10.63
CA ALA A 302 -2.37 -29.63 -10.48
C ALA A 302 -2.53 -30.08 -9.02
N GLU A 303 -2.06 -29.29 -8.05
CA GLU A 303 -2.11 -29.61 -6.62
C GLU A 303 -3.18 -28.82 -5.85
N ILE A 304 -3.90 -27.91 -6.52
CA ILE A 304 -4.91 -27.04 -5.91
C ILE A 304 -6.01 -27.80 -5.15
N ASP A 305 -6.49 -28.93 -5.67
CA ASP A 305 -7.50 -29.76 -4.97
C ASP A 305 -6.97 -30.25 -3.64
N ARG A 306 -5.68 -30.57 -3.61
CA ARG A 306 -5.00 -31.21 -2.49
C ARG A 306 -4.78 -30.21 -1.35
N TYR A 307 -4.26 -29.03 -1.66
CA TYR A 307 -4.06 -27.96 -0.68
C TYR A 307 -5.39 -27.38 -0.20
N ALA A 308 -6.39 -27.29 -1.07
CA ALA A 308 -7.73 -26.83 -0.71
C ALA A 308 -8.44 -27.81 0.23
N LEU A 309 -8.35 -29.12 0.00
CA LEU A 309 -8.92 -30.12 0.90
C LEU A 309 -8.24 -30.11 2.28
N LYS A 310 -6.92 -29.85 2.32
CA LYS A 310 -6.16 -29.68 3.57
C LYS A 310 -6.64 -28.45 4.36
N ALA A 311 -6.71 -27.29 3.72
CA ALA A 311 -7.22 -26.07 4.34
C ALA A 311 -8.72 -26.18 4.71
N ALA A 312 -9.48 -26.98 3.96
CA ALA A 312 -10.89 -27.23 4.25
C ALA A 312 -11.15 -28.14 5.46
N GLU A 313 -10.13 -28.76 6.06
CA GLU A 313 -10.29 -29.56 7.29
C GLU A 313 -10.80 -28.71 8.47
N GLU A 314 -10.65 -27.38 8.42
CA GLU A 314 -11.19 -26.44 9.42
C GLU A 314 -12.70 -26.18 9.31
N TYR A 315 -13.34 -26.65 8.23
CA TYR A 315 -14.75 -26.41 7.96
C TYR A 315 -15.57 -27.72 7.99
N VAL A 316 -15.20 -28.62 8.90
CA VAL A 316 -15.94 -29.84 9.24
C VAL A 316 -16.91 -29.59 10.40
N ILE A 317 -17.96 -30.41 10.52
CA ILE A 317 -18.84 -30.36 11.70
C ILE A 317 -18.05 -30.93 12.88
N SER A 318 -17.85 -30.12 13.91
CA SER A 318 -17.24 -30.54 15.17
C SER A 318 -17.92 -29.82 16.33
N ASP A 319 -18.48 -30.59 17.25
CA ASP A 319 -19.03 -30.03 18.48
C ASP A 319 -17.92 -29.88 19.52
N ASP A 320 -17.88 -28.70 20.14
CA ASP A 320 -17.01 -28.45 21.30
C ASP A 320 -17.85 -28.44 22.57
N PHE A 321 -17.28 -28.95 23.65
CA PHE A 321 -17.91 -29.02 24.96
C PHE A 321 -17.03 -28.34 26.01
N GLU A 322 -17.61 -27.43 26.78
CA GLU A 322 -17.02 -26.94 28.03
C GLU A 322 -17.75 -27.62 29.18
N ILE A 323 -17.05 -28.39 30.02
CA ILE A 323 -17.64 -29.28 31.02
C ILE A 323 -17.06 -28.99 32.39
N GLU A 324 -17.92 -28.80 33.38
CA GLU A 324 -17.56 -28.87 34.79
C GLU A 324 -18.02 -30.23 35.34
N PRO A 325 -17.11 -31.17 35.71
CA PRO A 325 -17.48 -32.44 36.34
C PRO A 325 -17.95 -32.23 37.79
N LEU A 326 -18.73 -33.18 38.32
CA LEU A 326 -19.18 -33.13 39.72
C LEU A 326 -18.12 -33.58 40.74
N PHE A 327 -17.30 -34.58 40.42
CA PHE A 327 -16.17 -35.06 41.24
C PHE A 327 -15.28 -35.98 40.37
N MET A 328 -13.96 -35.89 40.51
CA MET A 328 -13.02 -36.94 40.13
C MET A 328 -12.24 -37.34 41.39
N ASP A 329 -12.04 -38.63 41.63
CA ASP A 329 -11.16 -39.12 42.70
C ASP A 329 -9.73 -38.62 42.44
N ASP A 330 -9.03 -38.19 43.51
CA ASP A 330 -7.65 -37.68 43.47
C ASP A 330 -6.63 -38.67 42.84
N GLU A 331 -6.98 -39.96 42.71
CA GLU A 331 -6.07 -40.98 42.19
C GLU A 331 -5.98 -41.03 40.65
N THR A 332 -6.86 -40.35 39.91
CA THR A 332 -6.82 -40.32 38.43
C THR A 332 -7.15 -38.94 37.88
N GLU A 333 -6.22 -37.98 38.04
CA GLU A 333 -6.34 -36.67 37.38
C GLU A 333 -6.41 -36.81 35.86
N PRO A 334 -7.31 -36.07 35.20
CA PRO A 334 -7.43 -36.07 33.75
C PRO A 334 -6.22 -35.41 33.10
N GLU A 335 -5.86 -35.89 31.92
CA GLU A 335 -4.77 -35.32 31.15
C GLU A 335 -5.27 -34.71 29.83
N LEU A 336 -4.57 -33.68 29.36
CA LEU A 336 -4.70 -33.26 27.97
C LEU A 336 -4.49 -34.47 27.05
N ALA A 337 -5.16 -34.51 25.90
CA ALA A 337 -5.16 -35.65 24.97
C ALA A 337 -6.00 -36.86 25.38
N GLN A 338 -6.43 -36.96 26.65
CA GLN A 338 -7.16 -38.13 27.11
C GLN A 338 -8.53 -38.21 26.41
N LYS A 339 -8.90 -39.41 25.95
CA LYS A 339 -10.19 -39.67 25.31
C LYS A 339 -11.33 -39.46 26.29
N VAL A 340 -12.39 -38.83 25.81
CA VAL A 340 -13.63 -38.59 26.56
C VAL A 340 -14.82 -39.04 25.73
N SER A 341 -15.66 -39.87 26.34
CA SER A 341 -16.97 -40.22 25.83
C SER A 341 -18.02 -39.41 26.58
N ILE A 342 -18.71 -38.51 25.88
CA ILE A 342 -19.71 -37.62 26.45
C ILE A 342 -21.10 -38.08 26.01
N ARG A 343 -22.00 -38.37 26.94
CA ARG A 343 -23.40 -38.71 26.67
C ARG A 343 -24.33 -37.66 27.28
N ILE A 344 -24.99 -36.91 26.39
CA ILE A 344 -25.94 -35.83 26.72
C ILE A 344 -27.18 -36.03 25.85
N ASP A 345 -28.37 -35.89 26.41
CA ASP A 345 -29.65 -36.05 25.68
C ASP A 345 -29.80 -37.39 24.92
N GLY A 346 -29.10 -38.44 25.37
CA GLY A 346 -29.11 -39.75 24.71
C GLY A 346 -28.23 -39.87 23.46
N VAL A 347 -27.46 -38.82 23.11
CA VAL A 347 -26.46 -38.83 22.03
C VAL A 347 -25.07 -39.00 22.64
N GLU A 348 -24.24 -39.86 22.04
CA GLU A 348 -22.86 -40.14 22.47
C GLU A 348 -21.88 -39.43 21.53
N TYR A 349 -20.93 -38.72 22.14
CA TYR A 349 -19.89 -37.95 21.47
C TYR A 349 -18.53 -38.45 21.92
N GLU A 350 -17.70 -38.88 20.96
CA GLU A 350 -16.32 -39.30 21.21
C GLU A 350 -15.39 -38.14 20.88
N THR A 351 -14.61 -37.69 21.87
CA THR A 351 -13.76 -36.50 21.78
C THR A 351 -12.52 -36.66 22.67
N VAL A 352 -11.70 -35.62 22.79
CA VAL A 352 -10.51 -35.58 23.66
C VAL A 352 -10.50 -34.30 24.49
N ILE A 353 -9.82 -34.31 25.64
CA ILE A 353 -9.58 -33.12 26.43
C ILE A 353 -8.53 -32.25 25.74
N THR A 354 -8.90 -31.02 25.40
CA THR A 354 -8.04 -30.04 24.72
C THR A 354 -7.60 -28.90 25.63
N GLU A 355 -8.36 -28.63 26.68
CA GLU A 355 -8.04 -27.65 27.72
C GLU A 355 -8.51 -28.17 29.09
N ILE A 356 -7.70 -27.95 30.12
CA ILE A 356 -8.05 -28.20 31.52
C ILE A 356 -7.83 -26.89 32.27
N THR A 357 -8.83 -26.42 33.00
CA THR A 357 -8.67 -25.30 33.93
C THR A 357 -8.84 -25.79 35.36
N ASP A 358 -7.79 -25.63 36.14
CA ASP A 358 -7.76 -25.83 37.58
C ASP A 358 -7.91 -24.49 38.28
N GLU A 359 -8.85 -24.39 39.22
CA GLU A 359 -9.02 -23.19 40.04
C GLU A 359 -9.12 -23.58 41.52
N TYR A 360 -8.14 -23.13 42.30
CA TYR A 360 -8.10 -23.21 43.74
C TYR A 360 -8.45 -21.83 44.30
N ALA A 361 -9.57 -21.71 44.99
CA ALA A 361 -10.00 -20.46 45.61
C ALA A 361 -10.80 -20.73 46.88
N ASN A 362 -10.54 -19.97 47.95
CA ASN A 362 -11.28 -20.07 49.22
C ASN A 362 -11.33 -21.50 49.80
N GLY A 363 -10.24 -22.27 49.67
CA GLY A 363 -10.16 -23.65 50.15
C GLY A 363 -10.96 -24.67 49.33
N LYS A 364 -11.45 -24.30 48.14
CA LYS A 364 -12.11 -25.21 47.19
C LYS A 364 -11.28 -25.35 45.93
N HIS A 365 -11.24 -26.57 45.38
CA HIS A 365 -10.70 -26.87 44.06
C HIS A 365 -11.87 -27.11 43.10
N THR A 366 -11.82 -26.49 41.94
CA THR A 366 -12.76 -26.71 40.83
C THR A 366 -11.98 -26.96 39.56
N GLN A 367 -12.41 -27.95 38.79
CA GLN A 367 -11.89 -28.23 37.46
C GLN A 367 -12.96 -27.97 36.39
N SER A 368 -12.53 -27.55 35.21
CA SER A 368 -13.34 -27.53 34.00
C SER A 368 -12.52 -27.99 32.80
N TYR A 369 -13.16 -28.71 31.88
CA TYR A 369 -12.53 -29.26 30.68
C TYR A 369 -13.13 -28.61 29.44
N ALA A 370 -12.30 -28.28 28.45
CA ALA A 370 -12.77 -28.10 27.10
C ALA A 370 -12.45 -29.38 26.29
N CYS A 371 -13.48 -30.02 25.79
CA CYS A 371 -13.39 -31.17 24.90
C CYS A 371 -13.79 -30.74 23.48
N GLY A 372 -13.12 -31.24 22.45
CA GLY A 372 -13.40 -30.88 21.07
C GLY A 372 -12.62 -31.76 20.10
N ASP A 373 -12.84 -31.58 18.80
CA ASP A 373 -12.08 -32.32 17.80
C ASP A 373 -10.59 -31.89 17.83
N LYS A 374 -9.71 -32.87 17.61
CA LYS A 374 -8.24 -32.70 17.52
C LYS A 374 -7.85 -31.63 16.48
N LYS A 375 -8.75 -31.39 15.52
CA LYS A 375 -8.74 -30.48 14.35
C LYS A 375 -8.52 -28.97 14.57
N LEU A 376 -9.32 -28.37 15.46
CA LEU A 376 -9.94 -27.06 15.14
C LEU A 376 -9.45 -25.84 15.93
N LYS A 377 -8.55 -25.98 16.91
CA LYS A 377 -8.19 -24.87 17.81
C LYS A 377 -7.20 -23.82 17.27
N VAL A 378 -6.81 -23.86 15.99
CA VAL A 378 -5.67 -23.06 15.49
C VAL A 378 -6.03 -21.65 15.05
N LEU A 379 -7.21 -21.41 14.48
CA LEU A 379 -7.46 -20.11 13.84
C LEU A 379 -8.01 -19.02 14.77
N ASN A 380 -8.30 -19.34 16.04
CA ASN A 380 -8.88 -18.38 16.98
C ASN A 380 -7.88 -17.70 17.93
N VAL A 381 -6.58 -18.00 17.87
CA VAL A 381 -5.59 -17.38 18.80
C VAL A 381 -4.86 -16.18 18.18
N LEU A 382 -4.84 -16.04 16.85
CA LEU A 382 -4.38 -14.80 16.19
C LEU A 382 -5.45 -13.68 16.16
N ASN A 383 -6.70 -13.97 16.55
CA ASN A 383 -7.80 -12.99 16.68
C ASN A 383 -8.32 -12.86 18.12
N LYS A 384 -7.46 -12.98 19.13
CA LYS A 384 -7.82 -12.77 20.55
C LYS A 384 -7.98 -11.29 20.93
N ALA A 385 -8.48 -10.47 20.01
CA ALA A 385 -9.05 -9.15 20.28
C ALA A 385 -10.60 -9.17 20.30
N THR A 386 -11.26 -10.29 19.99
CA THR A 386 -12.73 -10.34 19.97
C THR A 386 -13.25 -11.68 20.50
N ALA A 387 -13.49 -11.78 21.81
CA ALA A 387 -14.16 -12.93 22.42
C ALA A 387 -15.03 -12.50 23.61
N GLY A 388 -16.24 -12.03 23.31
CA GLY A 388 -17.33 -11.96 24.28
C GLY A 388 -18.46 -12.86 23.79
N ASN A 389 -18.58 -14.07 24.34
CA ASN A 389 -19.83 -14.84 24.48
C ASN A 389 -19.53 -16.21 25.13
N THR A 390 -19.60 -16.25 26.46
CA THR A 390 -19.74 -17.49 27.24
C THR A 390 -21.12 -17.45 27.90
N GLN A 391 -22.02 -18.37 27.52
CA GLN A 391 -23.29 -18.55 28.21
C GLN A 391 -23.03 -19.35 29.51
N LYS A 392 -23.46 -18.81 30.66
CA LYS A 392 -23.32 -19.47 31.97
C LYS A 392 -24.70 -19.84 32.51
N ILE A 393 -24.94 -21.13 32.74
CA ILE A 393 -26.15 -21.67 33.36
C ILE A 393 -25.99 -21.63 34.88
N ILE A 394 -26.93 -21.02 35.61
CA ILE A 394 -27.03 -21.14 37.08
C ILE A 394 -28.49 -21.37 37.48
N ASN A 395 -28.76 -22.43 38.25
CA ASN A 395 -29.99 -22.71 38.99
C ASN A 395 -31.32 -22.84 38.21
N ASN A 396 -31.29 -23.53 37.07
CA ASN A 396 -32.45 -24.20 36.45
C ASN A 396 -33.74 -23.36 36.32
N LYS A 397 -33.61 -22.04 36.11
CA LYS A 397 -34.71 -21.11 35.87
C LYS A 397 -34.31 -20.13 34.78
N ILE A 398 -34.94 -20.24 33.61
CA ILE A 398 -34.80 -19.26 32.54
C ILE A 398 -35.41 -17.95 33.05
N THR A 399 -34.53 -17.05 33.47
CA THR A 399 -34.92 -15.71 33.90
C THR A 399 -34.18 -14.76 32.99
N THR A 400 -34.91 -14.19 32.03
CA THR A 400 -34.45 -13.10 31.18
C THR A 400 -34.26 -11.87 32.07
N GLY A 401 -33.05 -11.71 32.62
CA GLY A 401 -32.68 -10.62 33.51
C GLY A 401 -31.32 -10.06 33.12
N ASN A 402 -31.35 -8.89 32.50
CA ASN A 402 -30.23 -8.12 31.93
C ASN A 402 -28.98 -8.02 32.82
N ALA A 403 -27.84 -8.35 32.22
CA ALA A 403 -26.57 -7.62 32.36
C ALA A 403 -25.93 -7.68 30.96
N GLY A 404 -26.09 -6.67 30.12
CA GLY A 404 -25.22 -5.50 30.15
C GLY A 404 -24.09 -5.69 29.13
N GLY A 405 -24.47 -5.79 27.84
CA GLY A 405 -23.54 -5.98 26.73
C GLY A 405 -24.29 -6.18 25.42
N VAL A 406 -24.26 -5.16 24.56
CA VAL A 406 -24.31 -5.20 23.09
C VAL A 406 -25.21 -6.25 22.38
N GLY A 407 -26.31 -5.78 21.76
CA GLY A 407 -27.14 -6.53 20.82
C GLY A 407 -28.37 -7.23 21.43
N LYS A 408 -29.45 -6.49 21.75
CA LYS A 408 -30.77 -7.06 22.07
C LYS A 408 -31.52 -7.42 20.79
N PHE A 409 -31.81 -8.69 20.56
CA PHE A 409 -32.80 -9.08 19.54
C PHE A 409 -34.20 -8.62 19.99
N THR A 410 -34.97 -7.94 19.13
CA THR A 410 -36.33 -7.50 19.51
C THR A 410 -37.36 -8.63 19.36
N ASN A 411 -38.41 -8.60 20.18
CA ASN A 411 -39.42 -9.66 20.28
C ASN A 411 -40.31 -9.84 19.03
N THR A 412 -40.18 -8.99 18.01
CA THR A 412 -41.03 -8.99 16.82
C THR A 412 -40.55 -9.92 15.70
N ASP A 413 -39.25 -10.16 15.58
CA ASP A 413 -38.69 -11.13 14.62
C ASP A 413 -37.32 -11.64 15.11
N ARG A 414 -37.06 -12.96 15.05
CA ARG A 414 -35.88 -13.62 15.68
C ARG A 414 -34.51 -13.24 15.06
N ASN A 415 -34.51 -12.33 14.11
CA ASN A 415 -33.36 -11.99 13.26
C ASN A 415 -33.08 -10.48 13.18
N CYS A 416 -33.66 -9.65 14.05
CA CYS A 416 -33.37 -8.21 14.11
C CYS A 416 -32.57 -7.85 15.36
N GLU A 417 -31.56 -6.99 15.23
CA GLU A 417 -30.59 -6.67 16.28
C GLU A 417 -30.69 -5.20 16.70
N VAL A 418 -30.69 -4.94 18.02
CA VAL A 418 -30.56 -3.59 18.59
C VAL A 418 -29.29 -3.52 19.42
N PHE A 419 -28.25 -2.80 18.97
CA PHE A 419 -26.98 -2.70 19.67
C PHE A 419 -26.91 -1.43 20.54
N ASN A 420 -26.51 -1.60 21.81
CA ASN A 420 -26.52 -0.59 22.88
C ASN A 420 -27.90 0.07 23.14
N ASP A 421 -28.55 -0.28 24.24
CA ASP A 421 -29.84 0.29 24.67
C ASP A 421 -29.67 1.68 25.31
N TYR A 422 -29.06 2.63 24.60
CA TYR A 422 -29.13 4.05 24.96
C TYR A 422 -30.51 4.57 24.49
N GLU A 423 -31.59 4.16 25.17
CA GLU A 423 -32.98 4.63 25.01
C GLU A 423 -33.57 4.68 23.56
N ASN A 424 -34.59 3.85 23.31
CA ASN A 424 -35.53 3.92 22.17
C ASN A 424 -35.00 3.55 20.76
N ASN A 425 -34.00 2.68 20.64
CA ASN A 425 -33.68 2.09 19.33
C ASN A 425 -34.74 1.04 18.92
N VAL A 426 -35.11 1.00 17.64
CA VAL A 426 -36.15 0.13 17.07
C VAL A 426 -35.59 -0.63 15.88
N ALA A 427 -35.27 -1.92 16.05
CA ALA A 427 -35.11 -2.86 14.93
C ALA A 427 -36.32 -3.80 14.88
N SER A 428 -37.10 -3.82 13.79
CA SER A 428 -38.40 -4.51 13.77
C SER A 428 -38.70 -5.39 12.55
N ALA A 429 -37.70 -5.65 11.70
CA ALA A 429 -37.85 -6.49 10.50
C ALA A 429 -36.69 -7.47 10.31
N TYR A 430 -36.89 -8.48 9.45
CA TYR A 430 -35.91 -9.53 9.15
C TYR A 430 -34.51 -8.99 8.80
N TYR A 431 -33.48 -9.33 9.59
CA TYR A 431 -32.10 -8.83 9.43
C TYR A 431 -31.95 -7.30 9.50
N SER A 432 -32.84 -6.61 10.22
CA SER A 432 -32.65 -5.19 10.54
C SER A 432 -31.70 -5.01 11.73
N HIS A 433 -30.87 -3.97 11.70
CA HIS A 433 -29.94 -3.59 12.78
C HIS A 433 -30.13 -2.14 13.17
N ALA A 434 -30.30 -1.84 14.45
CA ALA A 434 -30.39 -0.48 14.96
C ALA A 434 -29.43 -0.25 16.15
N GLU A 435 -28.59 0.78 16.11
CA GLU A 435 -27.63 1.07 17.18
C GLU A 435 -27.48 2.56 17.50
N GLY A 436 -27.04 2.89 18.72
CA GLY A 436 -26.89 4.28 19.16
C GLY A 436 -28.06 4.81 20.02
N TYR A 437 -28.63 5.97 19.69
CA TYR A 437 -29.70 6.66 20.46
C TYR A 437 -30.90 7.04 19.57
N MET A 438 -32.12 6.60 19.88
CA MET A 438 -33.34 6.85 19.09
C MET A 438 -33.23 6.46 17.59
N THR A 439 -32.53 5.38 17.26
CA THR A 439 -32.39 4.91 15.86
C THR A 439 -33.48 3.90 15.48
N THR A 440 -33.93 3.88 14.22
CA THR A 440 -35.03 3.01 13.75
C THR A 440 -34.68 2.30 12.45
N ALA A 441 -34.51 0.98 12.48
CA ALA A 441 -34.37 0.10 11.32
C ALA A 441 -35.60 -0.83 11.21
N ASN A 442 -36.62 -0.45 10.44
CA ASN A 442 -37.93 -1.14 10.48
C ASN A 442 -38.29 -1.96 9.23
N ALA A 443 -37.34 -2.12 8.30
CA ALA A 443 -37.51 -2.88 7.06
C ALA A 443 -36.46 -4.00 6.90
N PRO A 444 -36.69 -5.03 6.06
CA PRO A 444 -35.75 -6.13 5.95
C PRO A 444 -34.36 -5.68 5.46
N TYR A 445 -33.30 -6.24 6.05
CA TYR A 445 -31.89 -5.93 5.76
C TYR A 445 -31.49 -4.45 6.00
N SER A 446 -32.30 -3.67 6.72
CA SER A 446 -32.00 -2.26 6.99
C SER A 446 -31.03 -2.06 8.16
N HIS A 447 -30.22 -1.01 8.12
CA HIS A 447 -29.27 -0.66 9.18
C HIS A 447 -29.45 0.81 9.56
N ALA A 448 -29.65 1.12 10.84
CA ALA A 448 -29.62 2.49 11.37
C ALA A 448 -28.64 2.62 12.54
N GLU A 449 -27.65 3.51 12.46
CA GLU A 449 -26.67 3.76 13.54
C GLU A 449 -26.55 5.26 13.89
N GLY A 450 -26.06 5.58 15.09
CA GLY A 450 -25.85 6.96 15.54
C GLY A 450 -26.98 7.55 16.41
N SER A 451 -27.51 8.73 16.09
CA SER A 451 -28.51 9.45 16.90
C SER A 451 -29.70 9.91 16.05
N ASN A 452 -30.93 9.51 16.40
CA ASN A 452 -32.15 9.89 15.66
C ASN A 452 -32.10 9.51 14.16
N THR A 453 -31.51 8.38 13.80
CA THR A 453 -31.39 7.91 12.41
C THR A 453 -32.51 6.92 12.06
N VAL A 454 -32.99 6.93 10.82
CA VAL A 454 -34.13 6.10 10.38
C VAL A 454 -33.81 5.40 9.06
N ALA A 455 -33.78 4.07 9.07
CA ALA A 455 -33.69 3.21 7.90
C ALA A 455 -35.01 2.44 7.74
N SER A 456 -35.87 2.87 6.80
CA SER A 456 -37.28 2.43 6.76
C SER A 456 -37.73 1.66 5.51
N ASN A 457 -36.80 1.26 4.64
CA ASN A 457 -37.10 0.47 3.44
C ASN A 457 -36.11 -0.68 3.22
N LEU A 458 -36.36 -1.52 2.21
CA LEU A 458 -35.56 -2.73 1.95
C LEU A 458 -34.08 -2.38 1.77
N SER A 459 -33.18 -3.03 2.53
CA SER A 459 -31.72 -2.90 2.38
C SER A 459 -31.15 -1.47 2.46
N CYS A 460 -31.80 -0.57 3.19
CA CYS A 460 -31.31 0.80 3.37
C CYS A 460 -30.38 0.97 4.59
N HIS A 461 -29.50 1.97 4.55
CA HIS A 461 -28.54 2.28 5.61
C HIS A 461 -28.64 3.75 6.02
N ALA A 462 -28.80 4.06 7.31
CA ALA A 462 -28.78 5.41 7.85
C ALA A 462 -27.79 5.54 9.01
N GLU A 463 -26.78 6.40 8.91
CA GLU A 463 -25.77 6.63 9.95
C GLU A 463 -25.62 8.12 10.32
N GLY A 464 -25.05 8.42 11.49
CA GLY A 464 -24.81 9.80 11.95
C GLY A 464 -25.90 10.39 12.86
N SER A 465 -26.35 11.62 12.63
CA SER A 465 -27.30 12.35 13.48
C SER A 465 -28.49 12.91 12.69
N GLY A 466 -29.71 12.46 12.99
CA GLY A 466 -30.94 12.96 12.36
C GLY A 466 -31.09 12.57 10.89
N THR A 467 -30.44 11.49 10.43
CA THR A 467 -30.49 11.04 9.04
C THR A 467 -31.66 10.10 8.75
N THR A 468 -32.13 10.03 7.52
CA THR A 468 -33.25 9.16 7.11
C THR A 468 -32.98 8.53 5.75
N ALA A 469 -32.81 7.22 5.70
CA ALA A 469 -32.78 6.41 4.48
C ALA A 469 -34.14 5.70 4.33
N SER A 470 -34.95 6.15 3.38
CA SER A 470 -36.32 5.67 3.18
C SER A 470 -36.60 5.17 1.76
N GLY A 471 -35.61 5.13 0.87
CA GLY A 471 -35.70 4.44 -0.42
C GLY A 471 -35.17 2.99 -0.35
N ASN A 472 -35.59 2.13 -1.27
CA ASN A 472 -35.02 0.78 -1.36
C ASN A 472 -33.53 0.87 -1.71
N CYS A 473 -32.65 0.14 -1.01
CA CYS A 473 -31.20 0.19 -1.19
C CYS A 473 -30.60 1.60 -1.08
N SER A 474 -31.22 2.49 -0.29
CA SER A 474 -30.73 3.87 -0.09
C SER A 474 -29.73 3.98 1.07
N HIS A 475 -28.87 5.00 1.03
CA HIS A 475 -27.89 5.29 2.08
C HIS A 475 -27.98 6.77 2.50
N ALA A 476 -28.11 7.09 3.79
CA ALA A 476 -27.98 8.45 4.32
C ALA A 476 -26.95 8.52 5.47
N GLU A 477 -25.96 9.40 5.39
CA GLU A 477 -24.89 9.53 6.41
C GLU A 477 -24.65 10.99 6.86
N ASN A 478 -23.93 11.16 7.97
CA ASN A 478 -23.61 12.45 8.62
C ASN A 478 -24.79 13.15 9.32
N THR A 479 -25.15 14.40 9.01
CA THR A 479 -26.12 15.19 9.84
C THR A 479 -27.33 15.66 9.03
N GLY A 480 -28.54 15.25 9.42
CA GLY A 480 -29.80 15.75 8.85
C GLY A 480 -30.11 15.33 7.41
N CYS A 481 -29.37 14.35 6.86
CA CYS A 481 -29.47 13.92 5.47
C CYS A 481 -30.67 12.99 5.22
N ILE A 482 -31.31 13.09 4.06
CA ILE A 482 -32.49 12.29 3.67
C ILE A 482 -32.25 11.63 2.31
N ALA A 483 -32.18 10.30 2.27
CA ALA A 483 -32.12 9.51 1.05
C ALA A 483 -33.47 8.79 0.84
N SER A 484 -34.39 9.39 0.08
CA SER A 484 -35.76 8.88 -0.08
C SER A 484 -36.02 8.19 -1.42
N GLY A 485 -35.12 8.29 -2.40
CA GLY A 485 -35.24 7.60 -3.68
C GLY A 485 -34.66 6.18 -3.66
N SER A 486 -35.16 5.30 -4.51
CA SER A 486 -34.57 3.95 -4.68
C SER A 486 -33.13 4.04 -5.17
N ASN A 487 -32.20 3.30 -4.58
CA ASN A 487 -30.76 3.34 -4.88
C ASN A 487 -30.13 4.75 -4.74
N SER A 488 -30.65 5.57 -3.82
CA SER A 488 -30.15 6.93 -3.59
C SER A 488 -29.11 7.01 -2.47
N HIS A 489 -28.24 8.03 -2.51
CA HIS A 489 -27.24 8.29 -1.47
C HIS A 489 -27.26 9.77 -1.05
N ALA A 490 -27.43 10.08 0.24
CA ALA A 490 -27.33 11.43 0.80
C ALA A 490 -26.26 11.52 1.90
N GLU A 491 -25.23 12.34 1.71
CA GLU A 491 -24.13 12.54 2.68
C GLU A 491 -23.90 14.03 2.99
N GLY A 492 -23.26 14.36 4.12
CA GLY A 492 -22.90 15.73 4.52
C GLY A 492 -23.85 16.38 5.55
N TYR A 493 -24.32 17.60 5.28
CA TYR A 493 -25.12 18.42 6.20
C TYR A 493 -26.45 18.84 5.57
N TYR A 494 -27.56 18.27 6.02
CA TYR A 494 -28.93 18.54 5.55
C TYR A 494 -29.14 18.34 4.03
N THR A 495 -28.51 17.32 3.44
CA THR A 495 -28.68 16.99 2.01
C THR A 495 -29.89 16.08 1.77
N ILE A 496 -30.49 16.14 0.58
CA ILE A 496 -31.70 15.39 0.24
C ILE A 496 -31.55 14.71 -1.13
N ALA A 497 -31.38 13.39 -1.15
CA ALA A 497 -31.42 12.56 -2.36
C ALA A 497 -32.82 11.96 -2.53
N ARG A 498 -33.72 12.67 -3.22
CA ARG A 498 -35.14 12.32 -3.32
C ARG A 498 -35.52 11.48 -4.53
N GLY A 499 -34.69 11.46 -5.56
CA GLY A 499 -34.96 10.72 -6.79
C GLY A 499 -34.32 9.34 -6.83
N GLU A 500 -34.83 8.45 -7.69
CA GLU A 500 -34.20 7.16 -7.92
C GLU A 500 -32.80 7.34 -8.52
N HIS A 501 -31.83 6.52 -8.10
CA HIS A 501 -30.43 6.57 -8.54
C HIS A 501 -29.74 7.92 -8.31
N SER A 502 -30.22 8.71 -7.35
CA SER A 502 -29.71 10.06 -7.07
C SER A 502 -28.62 10.08 -6.00
N HIS A 503 -27.73 11.08 -6.06
CA HIS A 503 -26.70 11.30 -5.04
C HIS A 503 -26.69 12.77 -4.62
N ALA A 504 -26.77 13.08 -3.34
CA ALA A 504 -26.65 14.44 -2.80
C ALA A 504 -25.56 14.53 -1.72
N SER A 505 -24.54 15.36 -1.94
CA SER A 505 -23.44 15.59 -0.98
C SER A 505 -23.21 17.08 -0.70
N GLY A 506 -22.45 17.38 0.37
CA GLY A 506 -22.14 18.75 0.79
C GLY A 506 -23.13 19.32 1.81
N ALA A 507 -23.70 20.51 1.57
CA ALA A 507 -24.57 21.20 2.53
C ALA A 507 -25.88 21.70 1.91
N HIS A 508 -27.03 21.25 2.40
CA HIS A 508 -28.37 21.66 1.91
C HIS A 508 -28.61 21.39 0.42
N THR A 509 -27.92 20.41 -0.17
CA THR A 509 -28.10 20.03 -1.58
C THR A 509 -29.32 19.14 -1.76
N ILE A 510 -29.96 19.19 -2.94
CA ILE A 510 -31.14 18.40 -3.29
C ILE A 510 -30.93 17.73 -4.64
N ALA A 511 -31.02 16.41 -4.70
CA ALA A 511 -30.92 15.61 -5.93
C ALA A 511 -32.25 14.91 -6.24
N GLY A 512 -32.81 15.16 -7.43
CA GLY A 512 -33.95 14.44 -8.01
C GLY A 512 -33.50 13.22 -8.80
N MET A 513 -34.34 12.70 -9.69
CA MET A 513 -34.10 11.42 -10.38
C MET A 513 -32.81 11.45 -11.20
N GLU A 514 -31.93 10.45 -10.96
CA GLU A 514 -30.64 10.28 -11.64
C GLU A 514 -29.67 11.47 -11.53
N VAL A 515 -29.90 12.40 -10.59
CA VAL A 515 -29.09 13.61 -10.42
C VAL A 515 -27.95 13.36 -9.42
N PHE A 516 -26.75 13.83 -9.75
CA PHE A 516 -25.66 14.01 -8.78
C PHE A 516 -25.55 15.48 -8.37
N ALA A 517 -25.88 15.80 -7.11
CA ALA A 517 -25.79 17.13 -6.54
C ALA A 517 -24.67 17.23 -5.50
N LEU A 518 -23.80 18.23 -5.61
CA LEU A 518 -22.72 18.51 -4.66
C LEU A 518 -22.58 20.01 -4.37
N GLY A 519 -21.78 20.38 -3.38
CA GLY A 519 -21.55 21.78 -2.99
C GLY A 519 -22.54 22.26 -1.93
N LYS A 520 -23.20 23.41 -2.14
CA LYS A 520 -24.14 23.97 -1.17
C LYS A 520 -25.37 24.64 -1.79
N TYR A 521 -26.55 24.38 -1.24
CA TYR A 521 -27.82 25.04 -1.62
C TYR A 521 -28.02 25.14 -3.15
N ASN A 522 -27.99 24.02 -3.87
CA ASN A 522 -28.30 24.02 -5.32
C ASN A 522 -29.77 24.40 -5.58
N LYS A 523 -30.01 24.99 -6.75
CA LYS A 523 -31.32 25.39 -7.25
C LYS A 523 -31.94 24.33 -8.16
N LYS A 524 -31.18 23.76 -9.10
CA LYS A 524 -31.66 22.66 -9.94
C LYS A 524 -31.55 21.33 -9.21
N ALA A 525 -32.65 20.60 -9.11
CA ALA A 525 -32.68 19.24 -8.59
C ALA A 525 -33.10 18.20 -9.65
N GLU A 526 -33.56 18.63 -10.82
CA GLU A 526 -34.10 17.78 -11.89
C GLU A 526 -33.59 18.31 -13.25
N ASP A 527 -33.78 17.50 -14.30
CA ASP A 527 -33.34 17.79 -15.68
C ASP A 527 -31.82 18.01 -15.84
N VAL A 528 -31.01 17.50 -14.90
CA VAL A 528 -29.55 17.59 -14.91
C VAL A 528 -28.91 16.29 -14.43
N ALA A 529 -27.83 15.87 -15.07
CA ALA A 529 -27.00 14.76 -14.60
C ALA A 529 -26.08 15.17 -13.44
N LEU A 530 -25.56 16.40 -13.47
CA LEU A 530 -24.68 16.96 -12.42
C LEU A 530 -25.09 18.40 -12.09
N VAL A 531 -25.10 18.73 -10.80
CA VAL A 531 -25.27 20.11 -10.32
C VAL A 531 -24.33 20.40 -9.15
N VAL A 532 -23.57 21.50 -9.26
CA VAL A 532 -22.75 22.03 -8.18
C VAL A 532 -23.44 23.27 -7.61
N GLY A 533 -23.99 23.17 -6.41
CA GLY A 533 -24.58 24.30 -5.70
C GLY A 533 -23.51 25.23 -5.12
N ASN A 534 -23.74 26.54 -5.20
CA ASN A 534 -22.93 27.56 -4.51
C ASN A 534 -23.78 28.56 -3.72
N GLY A 535 -25.03 28.21 -3.46
CA GLY A 535 -25.95 29.05 -2.70
C GLY A 535 -25.55 29.20 -1.24
N TRP A 536 -26.37 29.91 -0.48
CA TRP A 536 -26.12 30.16 0.94
C TRP A 536 -27.43 30.32 1.69
N GLY A 537 -27.47 29.90 2.94
CA GLY A 537 -28.65 30.02 3.79
C GLY A 537 -28.30 30.14 5.26
N ASN A 538 -29.29 30.53 6.03
CA ASN A 538 -29.33 30.55 7.49
C ASN A 538 -30.69 30.03 7.98
N ASP A 539 -30.90 29.98 9.29
CA ASP A 539 -32.11 29.45 9.94
C ASP A 539 -33.43 30.10 9.48
N SER A 540 -33.40 31.26 8.83
CA SER A 540 -34.61 31.99 8.39
C SER A 540 -34.77 32.07 6.87
N HIS A 541 -33.69 31.93 6.09
CA HIS A 541 -33.72 32.14 4.64
C HIS A 541 -32.69 31.26 3.91
N GLU A 542 -33.10 30.61 2.83
CA GLU A 542 -32.22 29.88 1.90
C GLU A 542 -32.14 30.59 0.54
N TYR A 543 -30.94 30.93 0.09
CA TYR A 543 -30.66 31.45 -1.25
C TYR A 543 -29.98 30.35 -2.09
N ARG A 544 -30.77 29.66 -2.91
CA ARG A 544 -30.29 28.56 -3.75
C ARG A 544 -29.72 29.05 -5.08
N SER A 545 -28.54 28.58 -5.46
CA SER A 545 -27.90 28.88 -6.74
C SER A 545 -26.99 27.75 -7.22
N ASP A 546 -26.83 27.65 -8.54
CA ASP A 546 -25.99 26.64 -9.20
C ASP A 546 -24.73 27.32 -9.77
N ALA A 547 -23.54 26.84 -9.39
CA ALA A 547 -22.28 27.25 -9.99
C ALA A 547 -22.03 26.55 -11.34
N LEU A 548 -22.44 25.29 -11.44
CA LEU A 548 -22.22 24.43 -12.59
C LEU A 548 -23.39 23.45 -12.74
N THR A 549 -23.88 23.27 -13.97
CA THR A 549 -24.88 22.22 -14.29
C THR A 549 -24.50 21.49 -15.57
N LEU A 550 -24.68 20.17 -15.61
CA LEU A 550 -24.61 19.34 -16.82
C LEU A 550 -25.97 18.69 -17.04
N ASP A 551 -26.62 18.92 -18.18
CA ASP A 551 -27.88 18.25 -18.53
C ASP A 551 -27.70 16.93 -19.30
N TYR A 552 -28.77 16.15 -19.43
CA TYR A 552 -28.76 14.87 -20.16
C TYR A 552 -28.56 15.01 -21.67
N SER A 553 -28.64 16.22 -22.23
CA SER A 553 -28.29 16.49 -23.62
C SER A 553 -26.80 16.81 -23.79
N GLY A 554 -26.02 16.80 -22.70
CA GLY A 554 -24.59 17.11 -22.69
C GLY A 554 -24.27 18.60 -22.61
N ASN A 555 -25.25 19.47 -22.31
CA ASN A 555 -24.99 20.90 -22.17
C ASN A 555 -24.38 21.19 -20.80
N LEU A 556 -23.15 21.71 -20.79
CA LEU A 556 -22.47 22.21 -19.59
C LEU A 556 -22.68 23.72 -19.45
N ILE A 557 -23.21 24.16 -18.31
CA ILE A 557 -23.44 25.57 -17.98
C ILE A 557 -22.61 25.94 -16.76
N LEU A 558 -21.79 26.99 -16.87
CA LEU A 558 -21.07 27.59 -15.74
C LEU A 558 -21.62 28.99 -15.47
N ALA A 559 -21.95 29.28 -14.20
CA ALA A 559 -22.40 30.61 -13.79
C ALA A 559 -21.25 31.62 -13.58
N GLY A 560 -20.03 31.10 -13.34
CA GLY A 560 -18.81 31.89 -13.13
C GLY A 560 -17.84 31.84 -14.31
N ASN A 561 -16.59 32.21 -14.05
CA ASN A 561 -15.52 32.19 -15.06
C ASN A 561 -14.93 30.79 -15.21
N LEU A 562 -14.77 30.31 -16.44
CA LEU A 562 -13.90 29.17 -16.75
C LEU A 562 -12.48 29.72 -17.00
N THR A 563 -11.56 29.44 -16.08
CA THR A 563 -10.14 29.79 -16.24
C THR A 563 -9.37 28.49 -16.44
N ALA A 564 -8.69 28.35 -17.57
CA ALA A 564 -7.78 27.23 -17.78
C ALA A 564 -6.36 27.79 -17.92
N ASN A 565 -5.46 27.33 -17.05
CA ASN A 565 -4.09 27.80 -16.96
C ASN A 565 -3.16 26.65 -17.35
N SER A 566 -2.28 26.89 -18.32
CA SER A 566 -1.21 25.96 -18.67
C SER A 566 0.07 26.39 -17.97
N PRO A 567 0.62 25.61 -17.02
CA PRO A 567 1.92 25.91 -16.44
C PRO A 567 3.03 25.55 -17.45
N GLY A 568 3.30 26.42 -18.42
CA GLY A 568 4.38 26.22 -19.41
C GLY A 568 4.15 26.89 -20.77
N TRP A 569 5.00 26.56 -21.75
CA TRP A 569 4.93 27.02 -23.15
C TRP A 569 3.91 26.23 -23.99
N ASP A 570 3.04 25.43 -23.36
CA ASP A 570 2.01 24.67 -24.06
C ASP A 570 0.78 25.53 -24.28
N TYR A 571 0.33 25.57 -25.54
CA TYR A 571 -0.90 26.25 -25.94
C TYR A 571 -2.09 25.67 -25.18
N LEU A 572 -2.85 26.53 -24.52
CA LEU A 572 -4.17 26.22 -23.99
C LEU A 572 -5.16 26.05 -25.16
N GLY A 573 -5.12 24.89 -25.81
CA GLY A 573 -6.03 24.55 -26.90
C GLY A 573 -7.31 23.91 -26.36
N ALA A 574 -8.46 24.51 -26.67
CA ALA A 574 -9.73 23.80 -26.61
C ALA A 574 -9.97 23.13 -27.98
N GLU A 575 -9.84 21.81 -28.06
CA GLU A 575 -10.20 21.06 -29.28
C GLU A 575 -11.73 20.94 -29.35
N ILE A 576 -12.33 21.62 -30.32
CA ILE A 576 -13.79 21.65 -30.51
C ILE A 576 -14.11 20.94 -31.82
N HIS A 577 -14.68 19.73 -31.72
CA HIS A 577 -15.21 19.00 -32.87
C HIS A 577 -16.61 19.52 -33.21
N GLY A 578 -16.67 20.65 -33.92
CA GLY A 578 -17.93 21.26 -34.34
C GLY A 578 -17.88 22.77 -34.39
N ALA A 579 -18.93 23.40 -33.88
CA ALA A 579 -19.16 24.84 -33.94
C ALA A 579 -18.68 25.55 -32.67
N VAL A 580 -17.85 26.59 -32.82
CA VAL A 580 -17.51 27.53 -31.73
C VAL A 580 -18.44 28.73 -31.80
N ARG A 581 -18.99 29.16 -30.66
CA ARG A 581 -19.96 30.28 -30.58
C ARG A 581 -19.59 31.23 -29.45
N PHE A 582 -19.50 32.52 -29.75
CA PHE A 582 -19.23 33.59 -28.78
C PHE A 582 -20.37 34.63 -28.81
N GLY A 583 -20.76 35.16 -27.64
CA GLY A 583 -21.79 36.21 -27.53
C GLY A 583 -23.21 35.79 -27.94
N ASN A 584 -24.15 36.74 -27.93
CA ASN A 584 -25.55 36.52 -28.32
C ASN A 584 -25.68 36.48 -29.86
N ASN A 585 -25.47 35.31 -30.45
CA ASN A 585 -25.51 35.06 -31.89
C ASN A 585 -26.85 34.45 -32.32
N TRP A 586 -27.31 34.78 -33.53
CA TRP A 586 -28.60 34.30 -34.05
C TRP A 586 -28.51 32.81 -34.36
N THR A 587 -27.43 32.37 -35.01
CA THR A 587 -27.30 31.10 -35.73
C THR A 587 -28.27 30.00 -35.32
N SER A 588 -29.51 30.12 -35.80
CA SER A 588 -30.50 29.07 -35.77
C SER A 588 -30.13 28.12 -36.91
N ASP A 589 -29.58 26.97 -36.53
CA ASP A 589 -29.76 25.70 -37.24
C ASP A 589 -28.88 25.44 -38.48
N SER A 590 -27.93 26.31 -38.83
CA SER A 590 -27.02 26.05 -39.96
C SER A 590 -25.85 25.14 -39.55
N THR A 591 -25.94 23.85 -39.90
CA THR A 591 -24.91 22.81 -39.64
C THR A 591 -23.54 23.10 -40.25
N SER A 592 -23.45 24.12 -41.11
CA SER A 592 -22.24 24.52 -41.81
C SER A 592 -21.37 25.54 -41.06
N ILE A 593 -21.78 26.13 -39.94
CA ILE A 593 -20.98 27.20 -39.31
C ILE A 593 -19.97 26.66 -38.29
N LEU A 594 -18.68 26.82 -38.56
CA LEU A 594 -17.55 26.42 -37.70
C LEU A 594 -17.24 27.42 -36.57
N LEU A 595 -17.39 28.72 -36.80
CA LEU A 595 -17.21 29.78 -35.79
C LEU A 595 -18.28 30.85 -35.96
N ALA A 596 -18.92 31.30 -34.88
CA ALA A 596 -19.74 32.51 -34.88
C ALA A 596 -19.44 33.40 -33.68
N VAL A 597 -19.39 34.71 -33.90
CA VAL A 597 -19.30 35.75 -32.87
C VAL A 597 -20.52 36.64 -33.02
N GLY A 598 -21.33 36.71 -31.97
CA GLY A 598 -22.56 37.50 -31.93
C GLY A 598 -22.39 38.87 -31.28
N ASN A 599 -23.14 39.84 -31.78
CA ASN A 599 -23.27 41.19 -31.19
C ASN A 599 -24.72 41.52 -30.80
N GLY A 600 -25.53 40.49 -30.57
CA GLY A 600 -26.87 40.63 -30.04
C GLY A 600 -26.88 41.26 -28.64
N ALA A 601 -27.93 42.01 -28.33
CA ALA A 601 -28.03 42.73 -27.06
C ALA A 601 -28.32 41.80 -25.87
N ASP A 602 -29.11 40.75 -26.10
CA ASP A 602 -29.54 39.77 -25.09
C ASP A 602 -29.98 38.46 -25.76
N SER A 603 -30.42 37.50 -24.95
CA SER A 603 -30.89 36.18 -25.41
C SER A 603 -32.16 36.20 -26.27
N LYS A 604 -32.83 37.35 -26.43
CA LYS A 604 -34.00 37.54 -27.29
C LYS A 604 -33.67 38.35 -28.55
N ASN A 605 -32.57 39.09 -28.55
CA ASN A 605 -32.13 39.99 -29.62
C ASN A 605 -30.78 39.53 -30.17
N LEU A 606 -30.76 38.34 -30.77
CA LEU A 606 -29.57 37.68 -31.28
C LEU A 606 -29.12 38.23 -32.64
N ARG A 607 -27.80 38.39 -32.87
CA ARG A 607 -27.22 38.88 -34.14
C ARG A 607 -25.81 38.34 -34.36
N ASP A 608 -25.43 38.08 -35.62
CA ASP A 608 -24.09 37.58 -35.97
C ASP A 608 -23.19 38.71 -36.48
N ALA A 609 -22.10 38.97 -35.76
CA ALA A 609 -21.07 39.95 -36.14
C ALA A 609 -20.02 39.35 -37.10
N LEU A 610 -19.66 38.10 -36.86
CA LEU A 610 -18.67 37.33 -37.61
C LEU A 610 -19.08 35.86 -37.67
N THR A 611 -18.99 35.22 -38.84
CA THR A 611 -19.15 33.77 -39.01
C THR A 611 -18.05 33.19 -39.91
N LEU A 612 -17.64 31.95 -39.65
CA LEU A 612 -16.83 31.11 -40.53
C LEU A 612 -17.62 29.84 -40.82
N ASP A 613 -17.85 29.51 -42.09
CA ASP A 613 -18.54 28.28 -42.48
C ASP A 613 -17.57 27.13 -42.84
N SER A 614 -18.13 25.94 -43.07
CA SER A 614 -17.45 24.69 -43.36
C SER A 614 -16.81 24.67 -44.75
N ASP A 615 -17.24 25.57 -45.63
CA ASP A 615 -16.66 25.77 -46.95
C ASP A 615 -15.48 26.76 -46.89
N GLY A 616 -15.20 27.32 -45.71
CA GLY A 616 -14.08 28.24 -45.45
C GLY A 616 -14.43 29.71 -45.70
N ASN A 617 -15.70 30.07 -45.86
CA ASN A 617 -16.10 31.46 -46.08
C ASN A 617 -16.16 32.23 -44.76
N LEU A 618 -15.50 33.39 -44.72
CA LEU A 618 -15.53 34.32 -43.59
C LEU A 618 -16.54 35.44 -43.87
N HIS A 619 -17.60 35.53 -43.08
CA HIS A 619 -18.64 36.56 -43.17
C HIS A 619 -18.52 37.54 -42.01
N ILE A 620 -18.41 38.83 -42.30
CA ILE A 620 -18.37 39.91 -41.30
C ILE A 620 -19.53 40.87 -41.59
N SER A 621 -20.45 41.07 -40.64
CA SER A 621 -21.59 41.99 -40.82
C SER A 621 -21.23 43.45 -40.53
N GLY A 622 -20.09 43.68 -39.88
CA GLY A 622 -19.52 45.00 -39.61
C GLY A 622 -18.33 45.37 -40.49
N LYS A 623 -17.46 46.27 -39.98
CA LYS A 623 -16.23 46.71 -40.65
C LYS A 623 -15.06 45.81 -40.27
N PHE A 624 -14.38 45.20 -41.23
CA PHE A 624 -13.09 44.53 -41.03
C PHE A 624 -11.96 45.56 -41.15
N THR A 625 -11.13 45.69 -40.12
CA THR A 625 -9.94 46.55 -40.13
C THR A 625 -8.72 45.65 -39.87
N ALA A 626 -7.74 45.69 -40.77
CA ALA A 626 -6.50 44.91 -40.68
C ALA A 626 -5.33 45.89 -40.52
N ASP A 627 -5.12 46.33 -39.29
CA ASP A 627 -4.21 47.40 -38.91
C ASP A 627 -2.85 46.83 -38.47
N GLY A 628 -2.14 46.24 -39.43
CA GLY A 628 -0.71 45.92 -39.31
C GLY A 628 0.20 47.13 -39.53
N GLY A 629 -0.13 48.31 -38.99
CA GLY A 629 0.62 49.54 -39.22
C GLY A 629 0.61 50.05 -40.68
N VAL A 630 -0.13 49.41 -41.59
CA VAL A 630 -0.46 49.94 -42.92
C VAL A 630 -1.93 49.61 -43.18
N GLY A 631 -2.80 50.58 -42.92
CA GLY A 631 -4.23 50.45 -43.19
C GLY A 631 -4.47 50.42 -44.69
N TYR A 632 -4.63 49.23 -45.26
CA TYR A 632 -5.08 49.06 -46.63
C TYR A 632 -6.38 48.26 -46.68
N VAL A 633 -7.49 48.99 -46.78
CA VAL A 633 -8.77 48.41 -47.17
C VAL A 633 -8.72 48.26 -48.69
N ILE A 634 -8.73 47.03 -49.21
CA ILE A 634 -8.87 46.78 -50.66
C ILE A 634 -10.27 47.29 -51.06
N PRO A 635 -10.38 48.37 -51.86
CA PRO A 635 -11.67 48.82 -52.34
C PRO A 635 -12.22 47.80 -53.36
N THR A 636 -13.54 47.71 -53.47
CA THR A 636 -14.20 46.94 -54.53
C THR A 636 -13.60 47.34 -55.88
N ALA A 637 -13.17 46.37 -56.69
CA ALA A 637 -12.61 46.66 -58.00
C ALA A 637 -13.60 47.50 -58.82
N THR A 638 -13.13 48.63 -59.33
CA THR A 638 -13.87 49.48 -60.26
C THR A 638 -13.13 49.50 -61.59
N ALA A 639 -13.74 50.06 -62.64
CA ALA A 639 -13.11 50.20 -63.95
C ALA A 639 -11.74 50.90 -63.90
N ASP A 640 -11.51 51.74 -62.88
CA ASP A 640 -10.34 52.61 -62.78
C ASP A 640 -9.38 52.23 -61.63
N THR A 641 -9.73 51.21 -60.82
CA THR A 641 -8.92 50.83 -59.65
C THR A 641 -9.00 49.33 -59.36
N LEU A 642 -7.85 48.64 -59.36
CA LEU A 642 -7.72 47.23 -58.95
C LEU A 642 -6.94 47.14 -57.65
N GLY A 643 -7.63 46.77 -56.57
CA GLY A 643 -7.05 46.67 -55.24
C GLY A 643 -6.24 47.91 -54.86
N GLY A 644 -6.82 49.10 -55.12
CA GLY A 644 -6.37 50.47 -54.82
C GLY A 644 -5.08 50.97 -55.48
N VAL A 645 -4.52 50.25 -56.45
CA VAL A 645 -3.54 50.82 -57.39
C VAL A 645 -4.28 51.49 -58.53
N MET A 646 -4.01 52.78 -58.78
CA MET A 646 -4.53 53.46 -59.96
C MET A 646 -3.95 52.80 -61.21
N ILE A 647 -4.84 52.34 -62.08
CA ILE A 647 -4.44 51.71 -63.34
C ILE A 647 -4.27 52.84 -64.36
N GLY A 648 -3.08 52.98 -64.93
CA GLY A 648 -2.84 54.01 -65.95
C GLY A 648 -3.63 53.72 -67.23
N ASP A 649 -4.02 54.77 -67.97
CA ASP A 649 -4.93 54.75 -69.14
C ASP A 649 -4.65 53.67 -70.21
N ASN A 650 -3.45 53.08 -70.21
CA ASN A 650 -3.01 52.06 -71.18
C ASN A 650 -3.20 50.60 -70.70
N ILE A 651 -3.76 50.38 -69.51
CA ILE A 651 -4.02 49.04 -68.96
C ILE A 651 -5.52 48.92 -68.68
N ASN A 652 -6.16 47.90 -69.27
CA ASN A 652 -7.58 47.62 -69.09
C ASN A 652 -7.77 46.28 -68.37
N VAL A 653 -8.71 46.23 -67.42
CA VAL A 653 -9.11 45.01 -66.70
C VAL A 653 -10.56 44.68 -67.06
N SER A 654 -10.79 43.49 -67.62
CA SER A 654 -12.15 43.04 -67.95
C SER A 654 -12.92 42.54 -66.72
N ASP A 655 -14.24 42.43 -66.85
CA ASP A 655 -15.13 41.85 -65.82
C ASP A 655 -14.76 40.41 -65.40
N SER A 656 -13.97 39.71 -66.23
CA SER A 656 -13.42 38.38 -65.96
C SER A 656 -12.06 38.40 -65.25
N GLY A 657 -11.54 39.57 -64.86
CA GLY A 657 -10.24 39.74 -64.20
C GLY A 657 -9.03 39.60 -65.12
N THR A 658 -9.20 39.70 -66.45
CA THR A 658 -8.07 39.62 -67.40
C THR A 658 -7.42 40.98 -67.58
N ILE A 659 -6.10 41.06 -67.36
CA ILE A 659 -5.31 42.28 -67.54
C ILE A 659 -4.80 42.34 -68.99
N SER A 660 -5.07 43.44 -69.68
CA SER A 660 -4.60 43.69 -71.05
C SER A 660 -3.91 45.04 -71.16
N VAL A 661 -2.82 45.11 -71.93
CA VAL A 661 -2.04 46.33 -72.13
C VAL A 661 -2.23 46.82 -73.57
N ASN A 662 -2.69 48.05 -73.74
CA ASN A 662 -2.86 48.68 -75.04
C ASN A 662 -1.51 49.25 -75.54
N LEU A 663 -0.80 48.48 -76.37
CA LEU A 663 0.52 48.82 -76.93
C LEU A 663 0.49 49.74 -78.16
N SER A 664 -0.69 50.23 -78.58
CA SER A 664 -0.85 50.97 -79.84
C SER A 664 -0.07 52.29 -79.93
N ALA A 665 0.42 52.84 -78.80
CA ALA A 665 1.24 54.06 -78.76
C ALA A 665 2.78 53.83 -78.74
N TYR A 666 3.27 52.60 -78.51
CA TYR A 666 4.71 52.33 -78.29
C TYR A 666 5.46 51.71 -79.48
N LEU A 667 4.83 51.60 -80.66
CA LEU A 667 5.50 51.20 -81.91
C LEU A 667 5.51 52.36 -82.92
N LYS A 668 6.37 53.37 -82.68
CA LYS A 668 6.85 54.27 -83.74
C LYS A 668 8.36 54.08 -83.92
N ASN A 669 8.68 53.36 -84.99
CA ASN A 669 10.00 52.91 -85.44
C ASN A 669 10.82 54.05 -86.10
N THR A 670 11.21 55.09 -85.34
CA THR A 670 12.06 56.17 -85.89
C THR A 670 13.24 56.64 -85.02
N ASP A 671 13.38 56.22 -83.75
CA ASP A 671 14.39 56.79 -82.84
C ASP A 671 15.47 55.79 -82.36
N ILE A 672 15.95 54.89 -83.23
CA ILE A 672 17.17 54.12 -82.96
C ILE A 672 18.36 54.81 -83.63
N ALA A 673 19.18 55.47 -82.81
CA ALA A 673 20.37 56.20 -83.21
C ALA A 673 21.41 55.31 -83.92
N ASP A 674 22.02 55.83 -84.98
CA ASP A 674 22.84 55.05 -85.93
C ASP A 674 24.13 54.45 -85.35
N TRP A 675 24.60 54.93 -84.20
CA TRP A 675 25.77 54.37 -83.51
C TRP A 675 25.49 52.99 -82.86
N ALA A 676 24.23 52.65 -82.60
CA ALA A 676 23.83 51.33 -82.10
C ALA A 676 23.81 50.24 -83.20
N LYS A 677 23.92 50.64 -84.48
CA LYS A 677 23.94 49.75 -85.65
C LYS A 677 25.36 49.47 -86.18
N ALA A 678 26.40 50.06 -85.57
CA ALA A 678 27.78 49.92 -86.03
C ALA A 678 28.42 48.61 -85.55
N GLU A 679 29.07 47.88 -86.47
CA GLU A 679 29.61 46.53 -86.26
C GLU A 679 30.92 46.50 -85.43
N SER A 680 31.49 47.66 -85.08
CA SER A 680 32.62 47.77 -84.14
C SER A 680 32.44 48.95 -83.18
N LYS A 681 32.53 48.69 -81.86
CA LYS A 681 32.39 49.71 -80.81
C LYS A 681 33.76 50.19 -80.28
N PRO A 682 33.90 51.47 -79.88
CA PRO A 682 35.14 51.97 -79.26
C PRO A 682 35.35 51.42 -77.85
N VAL A 683 36.62 51.20 -77.49
CA VAL A 683 37.09 50.76 -76.17
C VAL A 683 37.65 51.97 -75.42
N TYR A 684 37.17 52.24 -74.21
CA TYR A 684 37.67 53.30 -73.32
C TYR A 684 38.56 52.72 -72.21
N THR A 685 39.53 53.51 -71.75
CA THR A 685 40.51 53.11 -70.73
C THR A 685 40.17 53.65 -69.34
N ALA A 686 40.69 53.02 -68.28
CA ALA A 686 40.36 53.30 -66.89
C ALA A 686 40.70 54.74 -66.40
N GLU A 687 41.45 55.52 -67.17
CA GLU A 687 41.69 56.94 -66.89
C GLU A 687 40.53 57.86 -67.36
N GLU A 688 39.67 57.41 -68.27
CA GLU A 688 38.55 58.21 -68.82
C GLU A 688 37.27 58.10 -67.98
N VAL A 689 37.24 57.22 -66.98
CA VAL A 689 36.06 56.94 -66.11
C VAL A 689 36.29 57.22 -64.62
N GLY A 690 37.38 57.87 -64.23
CA GLY A 690 37.49 58.57 -62.94
C GLY A 690 37.38 57.71 -61.67
N ALA A 691 38.32 56.77 -61.49
CA ALA A 691 38.64 56.14 -60.19
C ALA A 691 40.17 56.17 -60.03
N ALA A 692 40.82 56.45 -58.90
CA ALA A 692 40.48 56.79 -57.52
C ALA A 692 41.79 57.25 -56.83
N GLU A 693 41.79 57.73 -55.58
CA GLU A 693 42.94 57.57 -54.66
C GLU A 693 42.62 57.94 -53.19
N LYS A 694 42.58 56.95 -52.27
CA LYS A 694 43.34 56.89 -50.98
C LYS A 694 42.81 55.86 -49.96
N ASN A 695 43.79 55.23 -49.29
CA ASN A 695 43.73 54.39 -48.07
C ASN A 695 43.06 55.09 -46.86
N HIS A 696 42.64 54.36 -45.81
CA HIS A 696 42.99 54.57 -44.36
C HIS A 696 42.30 53.54 -43.41
N THR A 697 43.01 53.17 -42.33
CA THR A 697 42.65 52.34 -41.16
C THR A 697 42.47 53.22 -39.90
N HIS A 698 41.68 52.80 -38.89
CA HIS A 698 41.61 53.44 -37.56
C HIS A 698 41.64 52.44 -36.38
N ASN A 699 42.31 52.84 -35.30
CA ASN A 699 42.55 52.13 -34.03
C ASN A 699 41.78 52.79 -32.86
N MET A 700 41.70 52.09 -31.73
CA MET A 700 41.00 52.46 -30.47
C MET A 700 41.63 53.64 -29.69
N SER A 701 42.49 54.46 -30.31
CA SER A 701 43.03 55.71 -29.78
C SER A 701 42.19 56.93 -30.13
N ASP A 702 41.19 56.78 -30.99
CA ASP A 702 40.52 57.90 -31.67
C ASP A 702 39.12 58.20 -31.10
N ILE A 703 38.73 57.59 -29.96
CA ILE A 703 37.46 57.88 -29.27
C ILE A 703 37.72 58.89 -28.15
N THR A 704 37.23 60.11 -28.34
CA THR A 704 37.41 61.28 -27.46
C THR A 704 36.27 61.52 -26.47
N ASP A 705 35.45 60.52 -26.16
CA ASP A 705 34.36 60.63 -25.18
C ASP A 705 34.53 59.65 -24.00
N MET A 706 35.54 59.89 -23.15
CA MET A 706 35.59 59.30 -21.80
C MET A 706 36.16 60.29 -20.76
N PRO A 707 35.61 60.38 -19.54
CA PRO A 707 35.78 61.55 -18.67
C PRO A 707 37.10 61.61 -17.89
N GLU A 708 37.53 62.85 -17.62
CA GLU A 708 38.87 63.29 -17.21
C GLU A 708 39.41 62.91 -15.80
N TRP A 709 38.76 62.06 -14.98
CA TRP A 709 39.09 61.92 -13.55
C TRP A 709 39.66 60.56 -13.12
N THR A 710 40.56 60.06 -13.94
CA THR A 710 41.94 59.80 -13.50
C THR A 710 42.64 61.02 -12.82
N LYS A 711 41.96 61.83 -12.00
CA LYS A 711 42.51 63.01 -11.32
C LYS A 711 41.81 63.19 -9.95
N THR A 712 42.27 62.81 -8.76
CA THR A 712 43.42 62.08 -8.19
C THR A 712 43.15 61.88 -6.67
N GLU A 713 43.97 61.04 -6.01
CA GLU A 713 44.51 61.12 -4.62
C GLU A 713 43.58 61.22 -3.37
N ASN A 714 43.13 60.07 -2.82
CA ASN A 714 43.37 59.63 -1.42
C ASN A 714 42.77 58.23 -1.11
N LYS A 715 43.56 57.37 -0.43
CA LYS A 715 43.33 55.94 -0.06
C LYS A 715 42.75 55.80 1.39
N PRO A 716 42.54 54.62 2.05
CA PRO A 716 42.57 53.18 1.67
C PRO A 716 41.42 52.31 2.28
N ALA A 717 41.32 51.02 1.90
CA ALA A 717 40.79 49.95 2.77
C ALA A 717 41.27 48.60 2.26
N TYR A 718 41.90 47.81 3.14
CA TYR A 718 42.41 46.50 2.77
C TYR A 718 41.26 45.48 2.74
N THR A 719 41.19 44.67 1.68
CA THR A 719 40.24 43.56 1.59
C THR A 719 40.96 42.22 1.74
N ALA A 720 40.27 41.22 2.28
CA ALA A 720 40.84 39.94 2.73
C ALA A 720 41.70 39.17 1.69
N SER A 721 41.63 39.53 0.40
CA SER A 721 42.59 39.10 -0.63
C SER A 721 44.05 39.50 -0.34
N GLU A 722 44.28 40.59 0.40
CA GLU A 722 45.61 41.17 0.61
C GLU A 722 46.38 40.55 1.78
N VAL A 723 45.75 39.67 2.57
CA VAL A 723 46.36 38.92 3.70
C VAL A 723 46.32 37.40 3.53
N GLY A 724 45.84 36.90 2.39
CA GLY A 724 45.85 35.46 2.08
C GLY A 724 44.89 34.61 2.91
N ALA A 725 43.91 35.21 3.59
CA ALA A 725 42.84 34.49 4.26
C ALA A 725 41.66 34.31 3.28
N ALA A 726 41.19 33.08 3.09
CA ALA A 726 40.01 32.79 2.27
C ALA A 726 38.83 33.65 2.75
N THR A 727 38.25 34.42 1.84
CA THR A 727 37.15 35.32 2.15
C THR A 727 35.83 34.55 2.28
N ALA A 728 34.84 35.14 2.96
CA ALA A 728 33.49 34.59 2.94
C ALA A 728 32.97 34.45 1.50
N ALA A 729 33.38 35.32 0.58
CA ALA A 729 33.07 35.21 -0.84
C ALA A 729 33.79 34.05 -1.54
N ASP A 730 34.98 33.64 -1.12
CA ASP A 730 35.67 32.44 -1.65
C ASP A 730 35.04 31.15 -1.13
N ILE A 731 34.62 31.15 0.14
CA ILE A 731 33.86 30.03 0.73
C ILE A 731 32.45 29.98 0.11
N THR A 732 31.79 31.12 -0.07
CA THR A 732 30.50 31.23 -0.75
C THR A 732 30.63 30.92 -2.25
N ALA A 733 31.72 31.28 -2.93
CA ALA A 733 31.95 30.88 -4.33
C ALA A 733 32.23 29.38 -4.45
N ALA A 734 32.97 28.78 -3.51
CA ALA A 734 33.19 27.34 -3.47
C ALA A 734 31.91 26.56 -3.12
N VAL A 735 31.04 27.10 -2.25
CA VAL A 735 29.72 26.54 -1.92
C VAL A 735 28.73 26.74 -3.07
N ASN A 736 28.72 27.92 -3.71
CA ASN A 736 27.86 28.23 -4.86
C ASN A 736 28.32 27.54 -6.15
N ALA A 737 29.59 27.12 -6.25
CA ALA A 737 30.09 26.29 -7.35
C ALA A 737 29.63 24.82 -7.25
N VAL A 738 29.10 24.41 -6.09
CA VAL A 738 28.47 23.10 -5.91
C VAL A 738 26.99 23.20 -6.28
N GLU A 739 26.68 22.99 -7.55
CA GLU A 739 25.31 22.68 -7.99
C GLU A 739 24.96 21.26 -7.52
N ILE A 740 24.17 21.14 -6.47
CA ILE A 740 23.61 19.85 -6.03
C ILE A 740 22.64 19.38 -7.12
N GLY A 741 22.71 18.10 -7.47
CA GLY A 741 21.87 17.46 -8.49
C GLY A 741 20.40 17.79 -8.28
N GLY A 742 19.76 18.42 -9.27
CA GLY A 742 18.32 18.65 -9.29
C GLY A 742 17.55 17.40 -9.75
N ARG A 743 16.32 17.60 -10.24
CA ARG A 743 15.46 16.54 -10.81
C ARG A 743 16.24 15.52 -11.68
N ASN A 744 16.06 14.22 -11.40
CA ASN A 744 16.55 13.15 -12.26
C ASN A 744 15.90 13.24 -13.64
N LEU A 745 16.70 13.46 -14.67
CA LEU A 745 16.26 13.64 -16.06
C LEU A 745 15.91 12.32 -16.75
N LEU A 746 16.13 11.18 -16.08
CA LEU A 746 15.70 9.85 -16.55
C LEU A 746 14.34 9.50 -15.94
N TYR A 747 13.27 9.63 -16.74
CA TYR A 747 11.92 9.23 -16.33
C TYR A 747 11.82 7.71 -16.17
N ASP A 748 11.30 7.26 -15.02
CA ASP A 748 11.17 5.83 -14.68
C ASP A 748 12.49 5.05 -14.84
N SER A 749 13.54 5.55 -14.17
CA SER A 749 14.89 4.97 -14.16
C SER A 749 14.98 3.51 -13.65
N THR A 750 13.88 2.97 -13.14
CA THR A 750 13.77 1.61 -12.57
C THR A 750 12.94 0.65 -13.43
N GLY A 751 11.97 1.12 -14.22
CA GLY A 751 11.05 0.29 -14.98
C GLY A 751 11.32 0.22 -16.49
N ASN A 752 11.54 1.35 -17.15
CA ASN A 752 11.51 1.43 -18.62
C ASN A 752 12.79 0.97 -19.34
N ILE A 753 13.93 0.81 -18.65
CA ILE A 753 15.17 0.35 -19.30
C ILE A 753 15.09 -1.15 -19.69
N LYS A 754 14.11 -1.90 -19.17
CA LYS A 754 13.91 -3.34 -19.49
C LYS A 754 13.40 -3.59 -20.91
N ASN A 755 12.77 -2.59 -21.51
CA ASN A 755 12.36 -2.63 -22.90
C ASN A 755 13.50 -1.99 -23.71
N GLY A 756 14.04 -2.65 -24.73
CA GLY A 756 15.23 -2.16 -25.44
C GLY A 756 15.64 -3.05 -26.60
N TRP A 757 16.64 -2.62 -27.35
CA TRP A 757 17.15 -3.36 -28.51
C TRP A 757 18.67 -3.52 -28.45
N SER A 758 19.18 -4.56 -29.08
CA SER A 758 20.62 -4.82 -29.23
C SER A 758 20.99 -4.89 -30.71
N GLY A 759 22.12 -4.30 -31.07
CA GLY A 759 22.54 -4.18 -32.47
C GLY A 759 23.29 -5.40 -33.02
N THR A 760 23.96 -6.21 -32.18
CA THR A 760 25.02 -7.11 -32.71
C THR A 760 25.45 -8.32 -31.86
N THR A 761 24.75 -8.74 -30.80
CA THR A 761 25.18 -9.93 -30.02
C THR A 761 24.01 -10.59 -29.30
N VAL A 762 24.13 -11.90 -29.00
CA VAL A 762 23.24 -12.64 -28.08
C VAL A 762 23.36 -12.01 -26.70
N ILE A 763 22.41 -11.15 -26.34
CA ILE A 763 22.33 -10.49 -25.03
C ILE A 763 21.17 -11.13 -24.28
N ASN A 764 21.47 -11.84 -23.18
CA ASN A 764 20.46 -12.25 -22.23
C ASN A 764 20.17 -11.08 -21.29
N VAL A 765 19.02 -10.45 -21.50
CA VAL A 765 18.44 -9.48 -20.57
C VAL A 765 17.57 -10.26 -19.59
N GLY A 766 18.16 -10.66 -18.47
CA GLY A 766 17.40 -11.21 -17.35
C GLY A 766 16.95 -10.08 -16.44
N GLY A 767 15.68 -10.10 -16.00
CA GLY A 767 15.28 -9.31 -14.83
C GLY A 767 16.18 -9.74 -13.68
N GLY A 768 17.00 -8.83 -13.17
CA GLY A 768 17.86 -9.12 -12.03
C GLY A 768 17.00 -9.60 -10.86
N ILE A 769 17.60 -10.42 -10.00
CA ILE A 769 16.98 -11.18 -8.89
C ILE A 769 16.39 -10.23 -7.80
N SER A 770 16.44 -8.92 -8.01
CA SER A 770 15.79 -7.88 -7.23
C SER A 770 15.13 -6.89 -8.20
N GLY A 771 13.83 -6.63 -8.06
CA GLY A 771 12.92 -6.07 -9.09
C GLY A 771 13.32 -4.80 -9.86
N ASN A 772 14.43 -4.12 -9.54
CA ASN A 772 14.86 -2.84 -10.12
C ASN A 772 16.29 -2.84 -10.74
N SER A 773 16.89 -4.01 -11.05
CA SER A 773 18.21 -4.09 -11.70
C SER A 773 18.18 -4.67 -13.12
N LEU A 774 19.14 -4.24 -13.95
CA LEU A 774 19.31 -4.67 -15.34
C LEU A 774 20.70 -5.29 -15.53
N ALA A 775 20.74 -6.53 -16.00
CA ALA A 775 21.99 -7.24 -16.28
C ALA A 775 22.21 -7.41 -17.79
N ILE A 776 23.45 -7.20 -18.23
CA ILE A 776 23.92 -7.58 -19.57
C ILE A 776 25.09 -8.56 -19.44
N SER A 777 25.07 -9.59 -20.28
CA SER A 777 26.10 -10.63 -20.32
C SER A 777 26.55 -10.92 -21.74
N ARG A 778 27.81 -11.34 -21.87
CA ARG A 778 28.41 -11.71 -23.14
C ARG A 778 29.33 -12.92 -22.99
N THR A 779 29.12 -13.93 -23.83
CA THR A 779 29.96 -15.13 -23.95
C THR A 779 30.26 -15.43 -25.42
N GLY A 780 31.53 -15.70 -25.75
CA GLY A 780 31.91 -16.31 -27.03
C GLY A 780 31.91 -15.42 -28.29
N TYR A 781 32.00 -14.08 -28.18
CA TYR A 781 31.96 -13.16 -29.34
C TYR A 781 33.12 -12.15 -29.37
N SER A 782 33.59 -11.74 -30.56
CA SER A 782 34.76 -10.86 -30.77
C SER A 782 34.43 -9.40 -31.16
N GLY A 783 33.19 -8.95 -31.00
CA GLY A 783 32.75 -7.55 -31.23
C GLY A 783 32.18 -6.86 -29.99
N ASN A 784 31.74 -5.60 -30.15
CA ASN A 784 31.14 -4.79 -29.08
C ASN A 784 29.69 -5.24 -28.79
N ALA A 785 29.34 -5.46 -27.52
CA ALA A 785 27.96 -5.75 -27.10
C ALA A 785 27.33 -4.49 -26.48
N ARG A 786 26.17 -4.06 -27.00
CA ARG A 786 25.45 -2.87 -26.52
C ARG A 786 23.96 -3.17 -26.42
N TYR A 787 23.37 -2.81 -25.30
CA TYR A 787 21.93 -2.84 -25.07
C TYR A 787 21.42 -1.41 -24.87
N PHE A 788 20.45 -1.00 -25.67
CA PHE A 788 19.86 0.34 -25.66
C PHE A 788 18.45 0.27 -25.10
N GLY A 789 18.20 0.91 -23.95
CA GLY A 789 16.86 0.99 -23.38
C GLY A 789 15.96 1.95 -24.17
N ILE A 790 14.69 1.60 -24.37
CA ILE A 790 13.65 2.50 -24.88
C ILE A 790 12.98 3.22 -23.70
N SER A 791 13.54 4.36 -23.29
CA SER A 791 12.74 5.32 -22.53
C SER A 791 11.65 5.86 -23.47
N LYS A 792 10.36 5.66 -23.14
CA LYS A 792 9.27 6.28 -23.89
C LYS A 792 9.50 7.79 -23.97
N ARG A 793 9.41 8.30 -25.21
CA ARG A 793 9.52 9.70 -25.67
C ARG A 793 9.44 10.76 -24.58
N HIS A 794 10.51 11.55 -24.44
CA HIS A 794 10.45 13.01 -24.44
C HIS A 794 11.82 13.57 -24.86
N PHE A 795 11.88 14.20 -26.02
CA PHE A 795 12.99 15.06 -26.45
C PHE A 795 12.96 16.41 -25.69
N LEU A 796 12.70 16.41 -24.39
CA LEU A 796 12.35 17.62 -23.61
C LEU A 796 13.36 17.95 -22.52
N THR A 797 14.63 18.07 -22.88
CA THR A 797 15.52 18.90 -22.06
C THR A 797 16.51 19.55 -23.01
N ASP A 798 16.33 20.83 -23.27
CA ASP A 798 17.36 21.62 -23.94
C ASP A 798 18.56 21.65 -23.00
N PHE A 799 19.63 20.98 -23.41
CA PHE A 799 20.88 20.99 -22.66
C PHE A 799 21.58 22.33 -22.93
N ASN A 800 21.78 23.11 -21.88
CA ASN A 800 22.37 24.43 -22.02
C ASN A 800 23.89 24.32 -22.05
N VAL A 801 24.51 24.96 -23.06
CA VAL A 801 25.97 25.11 -23.12
C VAL A 801 26.47 25.79 -21.86
N GLY A 802 27.53 25.24 -21.28
CA GLY A 802 28.12 25.68 -20.01
C GLY A 802 27.49 25.04 -18.76
N THR A 803 26.46 24.19 -18.89
CA THR A 803 25.83 23.51 -17.74
C THR A 803 26.48 22.16 -17.46
N SER A 804 26.72 21.86 -16.18
CA SER A 804 27.22 20.56 -15.73
C SER A 804 26.10 19.56 -15.47
N TYR A 805 26.34 18.29 -15.82
CA TYR A 805 25.44 17.18 -15.57
C TYR A 805 26.22 16.01 -14.97
N THR A 806 25.63 15.34 -14.00
CA THR A 806 26.21 14.20 -13.29
C THR A 806 25.40 12.93 -13.58
N LEU A 807 26.06 11.91 -14.14
CA LEU A 807 25.52 10.56 -14.30
C LEU A 807 25.99 9.72 -13.12
N SER A 808 25.09 8.98 -12.45
CA SER A 808 25.43 8.06 -11.37
C SER A 808 24.66 6.75 -11.47
N ALA A 809 25.26 5.66 -10.98
CA ALA A 809 24.66 4.33 -10.96
C ALA A 809 25.35 3.41 -9.95
N TRP A 810 24.61 2.43 -9.43
CA TRP A 810 25.19 1.27 -8.75
C TRP A 810 25.46 0.18 -9.79
N ILE A 811 26.69 -0.32 -9.83
CA ILE A 811 27.13 -1.32 -10.80
C ILE A 811 27.81 -2.47 -10.06
N LYS A 812 27.40 -3.70 -10.38
CA LYS A 812 27.93 -4.95 -9.84
C LYS A 812 28.42 -5.84 -10.97
N VAL A 813 29.64 -6.38 -10.83
CA VAL A 813 30.19 -7.35 -11.78
C VAL A 813 29.76 -8.75 -11.36
N ARG A 814 29.10 -9.49 -12.25
CA ARG A 814 28.57 -10.84 -11.96
C ARG A 814 29.40 -11.96 -12.61
N SER A 815 30.42 -11.62 -13.41
CA SER A 815 31.19 -12.60 -14.16
C SER A 815 32.32 -13.23 -13.36
N ASP A 816 32.53 -14.53 -13.56
CA ASP A 816 33.73 -15.26 -13.13
C ASP A 816 34.96 -14.99 -14.01
N VAL A 817 34.76 -14.45 -15.21
CA VAL A 817 35.84 -14.03 -16.11
C VAL A 817 36.16 -12.57 -15.83
N GLY A 818 37.45 -12.25 -15.67
CA GLY A 818 37.91 -10.88 -15.48
C GLY A 818 37.46 -9.95 -16.61
N LEU A 819 37.02 -8.73 -16.27
CA LEU A 819 36.69 -7.71 -17.26
C LEU A 819 37.99 -7.17 -17.89
N ASP A 820 38.44 -7.77 -18.98
CA ASP A 820 39.69 -7.37 -19.67
C ASP A 820 39.58 -6.04 -20.48
N ALA A 821 38.38 -5.47 -20.54
CA ALA A 821 38.09 -4.13 -21.05
C ALA A 821 36.74 -3.68 -20.45
N SER A 822 36.66 -2.40 -20.13
CA SER A 822 35.62 -1.81 -19.28
C SER A 822 34.18 -2.15 -19.71
N GLY A 823 33.34 -2.46 -18.72
CA GLY A 823 31.89 -2.32 -18.85
C GLY A 823 31.51 -0.86 -18.64
N TYR A 824 30.48 -0.38 -19.34
CA TYR A 824 30.01 1.00 -19.18
C TYR A 824 28.50 1.10 -19.09
N VAL A 825 28.03 1.97 -18.21
CA VAL A 825 26.69 2.57 -18.27
C VAL A 825 26.86 3.93 -18.92
N MET A 826 26.14 4.22 -20.01
CA MET A 826 26.26 5.49 -20.72
C MET A 826 24.91 6.15 -20.99
N ALA A 827 24.85 7.46 -20.84
CA ALA A 827 23.79 8.29 -21.40
C ALA A 827 24.25 8.77 -22.78
N ARG A 828 23.43 8.55 -23.82
CA ARG A 828 23.71 9.00 -25.19
C ARG A 828 22.90 10.24 -25.53
N PHE A 829 23.51 11.13 -26.30
CA PHE A 829 22.94 12.39 -26.74
C PHE A 829 23.08 12.52 -28.25
N ARG A 830 22.11 13.19 -28.87
CA ARG A 830 22.14 13.58 -30.27
C ARG A 830 22.26 15.09 -30.41
N SER A 831 22.81 15.46 -31.55
CA SER A 831 22.84 16.86 -31.96
C SER A 831 21.48 17.37 -32.40
N ALA A 832 21.30 18.69 -32.42
CA ALA A 832 20.02 19.30 -32.81
C ALA A 832 19.54 18.87 -34.21
N ASP A 833 20.48 18.62 -35.13
CA ASP A 833 20.23 18.16 -36.51
C ASP A 833 20.25 16.63 -36.68
N ASP A 834 20.32 15.89 -35.57
CA ASP A 834 20.40 14.43 -35.47
C ASP A 834 21.63 13.76 -36.14
N LYS A 835 22.66 14.51 -36.58
CA LYS A 835 23.80 13.92 -37.33
C LYS A 835 24.98 13.46 -36.49
N LYS A 836 25.22 14.12 -35.34
CA LYS A 836 26.30 13.79 -34.38
C LYS A 836 25.76 13.11 -33.14
N LEU A 837 26.56 12.18 -32.60
CA LEU A 837 26.28 11.41 -31.38
C LEU A 837 27.35 11.66 -30.32
N TYR A 838 26.90 11.88 -29.08
CA TYR A 838 27.74 12.11 -27.92
C TYR A 838 27.37 11.14 -26.80
N ALA A 839 28.31 10.78 -25.93
CA ALA A 839 28.06 9.83 -24.84
C ALA A 839 28.77 10.23 -23.55
N LEU A 840 28.03 10.18 -22.45
CA LEU A 840 28.55 10.32 -21.09
C LEU A 840 28.57 8.95 -20.44
N SER A 841 29.76 8.40 -20.20
CA SER A 841 29.94 6.99 -19.79
C SER A 841 30.56 6.86 -18.40
N LEU A 842 29.93 6.06 -17.55
CA LEU A 842 30.50 5.51 -16.33
C LEU A 842 31.29 4.25 -16.67
N THR A 843 32.60 4.37 -16.62
CA THR A 843 33.54 3.26 -16.86
C THR A 843 33.72 2.47 -15.58
N VAL A 844 33.42 1.17 -15.63
CA VAL A 844 33.72 0.25 -14.54
C VAL A 844 35.24 0.05 -14.49
N GLY A 845 35.84 0.38 -13.34
CA GLY A 845 37.29 0.36 -13.12
C GLY A 845 37.86 -1.03 -12.85
N VAL A 846 39.19 -1.13 -12.76
CA VAL A 846 39.93 -2.39 -12.55
C VAL A 846 39.77 -2.98 -11.13
N ASP A 847 39.24 -2.21 -10.17
CA ASP A 847 39.12 -2.59 -8.75
C ASP A 847 37.82 -3.36 -8.42
N THR A 848 37.14 -3.92 -9.42
CA THR A 848 35.85 -4.59 -9.23
C THR A 848 35.98 -5.89 -8.45
N VAL A 849 35.17 -6.01 -7.40
CA VAL A 849 34.96 -7.27 -6.66
C VAL A 849 33.70 -7.94 -7.18
N LYS A 850 33.80 -9.22 -7.56
CA LYS A 850 32.66 -10.02 -8.02
C LYS A 850 31.51 -9.97 -7.00
N ASP A 851 30.29 -9.84 -7.49
CA ASP A 851 29.04 -9.79 -6.74
C ASP A 851 28.90 -8.66 -5.71
N LYS A 852 29.82 -7.67 -5.73
CA LYS A 852 29.74 -6.47 -4.90
C LYS A 852 29.15 -5.29 -5.67
N TRP A 853 28.16 -4.63 -5.09
CA TRP A 853 27.64 -3.36 -5.59
C TRP A 853 28.65 -2.24 -5.34
N LEU A 854 29.06 -1.55 -6.40
CA LEU A 854 29.93 -0.38 -6.34
C LEU A 854 29.21 0.82 -6.93
N TYR A 855 29.28 1.96 -6.24
CA TYR A 855 28.66 3.19 -6.68
C TYR A 855 29.62 3.98 -7.59
N TYR A 856 29.17 4.30 -8.79
CA TYR A 856 29.91 5.08 -9.77
C TYR A 856 29.19 6.40 -10.05
N LYS A 857 29.95 7.48 -10.18
CA LYS A 857 29.46 8.77 -10.62
C LYS A 857 30.49 9.50 -11.46
N LYS A 858 30.04 10.31 -12.42
CA LYS A 858 30.90 11.18 -13.20
C LYS A 858 30.13 12.40 -13.70
N THR A 859 30.81 13.53 -13.72
CA THR A 859 30.25 14.84 -14.05
C THR A 859 30.91 15.36 -15.32
N TRP A 860 30.12 16.01 -16.17
CA TRP A 860 30.59 16.67 -17.38
C TRP A 860 29.88 17.99 -17.58
N THR A 861 30.61 19.00 -18.05
CA THR A 861 30.04 20.26 -18.53
C THR A 861 29.84 20.17 -20.03
N ILE A 862 28.61 20.41 -20.49
CA ILE A 862 28.28 20.42 -21.91
C ILE A 862 28.81 21.72 -22.49
N ASN A 863 29.92 21.65 -23.24
CA ASN A 863 30.57 22.82 -23.84
C ASN A 863 30.35 22.92 -25.36
N ASP A 864 29.64 21.94 -25.94
CA ASP A 864 29.35 21.88 -27.37
C ASP A 864 27.88 22.21 -27.59
N SER A 865 27.61 23.33 -28.28
CA SER A 865 26.25 23.79 -28.63
C SER A 865 25.49 22.82 -29.51
N ASP A 866 26.20 21.88 -30.14
CA ASP A 866 25.54 20.87 -30.94
C ASP A 866 24.80 19.85 -30.07
N ILE A 867 25.17 19.60 -28.80
CA ILE A 867 24.53 18.61 -27.92
C ILE A 867 23.16 19.13 -27.45
N ALA A 868 22.09 18.68 -28.09
CA ALA A 868 20.76 19.25 -27.88
C ALA A 868 19.79 18.31 -27.19
N LYS A 869 19.88 16.99 -27.41
CA LYS A 869 18.83 16.04 -27.00
C LYS A 869 19.40 14.79 -26.37
N LEU A 870 18.83 14.36 -25.25
CA LEU A 870 19.08 13.02 -24.70
C LEU A 870 18.41 11.98 -25.61
N GLU A 871 19.17 10.99 -26.06
CA GLU A 871 18.69 9.93 -26.95
C GLU A 871 18.22 8.70 -26.16
N CYS A 872 19.08 8.11 -25.33
CA CYS A 872 18.75 6.96 -24.51
C CYS A 872 19.86 6.66 -23.48
N VAL A 873 19.57 5.74 -22.55
CA VAL A 873 20.60 5.09 -21.71
C VAL A 873 20.98 3.74 -22.31
N ALA A 874 22.27 3.42 -22.30
CA ALA A 874 22.80 2.18 -22.84
C ALA A 874 23.77 1.51 -21.87
N LEU A 875 23.74 0.17 -21.83
CA LEU A 875 24.73 -0.66 -21.15
C LEU A 875 25.60 -1.32 -22.22
N ALA A 876 26.93 -1.30 -22.02
CA ALA A 876 27.88 -1.83 -22.99
C ALA A 876 28.99 -2.67 -22.35
N LEU A 877 29.44 -3.69 -23.07
CA LEU A 877 30.59 -4.54 -22.75
C LEU A 877 31.52 -4.67 -23.96
N ASP A 878 32.76 -4.20 -23.79
CA ASP A 878 33.79 -4.26 -24.84
C ASP A 878 34.41 -5.67 -24.96
N LYS A 879 34.45 -6.46 -23.87
CA LYS A 879 34.91 -7.86 -23.85
C LYS A 879 33.92 -8.82 -23.16
N ASN A 880 34.21 -10.12 -23.13
CA ASN A 880 33.35 -11.12 -22.47
C ASN A 880 33.22 -10.82 -20.98
N GLY A 881 32.03 -11.01 -20.41
CA GLY A 881 31.76 -10.65 -19.03
C GLY A 881 30.27 -10.41 -18.77
N MET A 882 29.94 -10.04 -17.54
CA MET A 882 28.58 -9.72 -17.11
C MET A 882 28.61 -8.59 -16.09
N ILE A 883 27.81 -7.56 -16.34
CA ILE A 883 27.57 -6.46 -15.41
C ILE A 883 26.08 -6.32 -15.15
N GLU A 884 25.75 -5.92 -13.93
CA GLU A 884 24.40 -5.62 -13.48
C GLU A 884 24.39 -4.18 -12.94
N ALA A 885 23.46 -3.34 -13.40
CA ALA A 885 23.31 -1.97 -12.95
C ALA A 885 21.91 -1.73 -12.39
N CYS A 886 21.81 -0.91 -11.36
CA CYS A 886 20.55 -0.40 -10.83
C CYS A 886 20.70 1.06 -10.44
N ASN A 887 19.57 1.71 -10.17
CA ASN A 887 19.56 3.06 -9.60
C ASN A 887 20.36 4.05 -10.45
N ILE A 888 20.06 4.09 -11.76
CA ILE A 888 20.76 4.95 -12.74
C ILE A 888 20.09 6.33 -12.76
N LYS A 889 20.86 7.41 -12.52
CA LYS A 889 20.36 8.79 -12.51
C LYS A 889 21.21 9.70 -13.39
N LEU A 890 20.56 10.61 -14.11
CA LEU A 890 21.21 11.74 -14.80
C LEU A 890 20.64 13.03 -14.22
N GLU A 891 21.47 13.79 -13.51
CA GLU A 891 21.03 14.98 -12.77
C GLU A 891 21.77 16.22 -13.28
N LYS A 892 21.08 17.35 -13.36
CA LYS A 892 21.71 18.66 -13.63
C LYS A 892 22.46 19.10 -12.37
N GLY A 893 23.74 19.43 -12.51
CA GLY A 893 24.63 19.82 -11.42
C GLY A 893 25.89 18.96 -11.33
N THR A 894 26.75 19.30 -10.37
CA THR A 894 28.08 18.69 -10.17
C THR A 894 28.12 17.62 -9.08
N LYS A 895 27.01 17.37 -8.37
CA LYS A 895 26.92 16.38 -7.28
C LYS A 895 25.66 15.51 -7.41
N ALA A 896 25.84 14.19 -7.48
CA ALA A 896 24.72 13.25 -7.50
C ALA A 896 23.98 13.19 -6.15
N THR A 897 22.65 13.08 -6.17
CA THR A 897 21.81 12.92 -4.97
C THR A 897 21.77 11.48 -4.47
N ASP A 898 21.46 11.30 -3.18
CA ASP A 898 21.36 10.00 -2.50
C ASP A 898 19.95 9.39 -2.53
N TRP A 899 19.08 9.83 -3.46
CA TRP A 899 17.66 9.46 -3.55
C TRP A 899 16.73 10.20 -2.58
N SER A 900 17.24 11.19 -1.85
CA SER A 900 16.40 12.25 -1.30
C SER A 900 15.72 13.06 -2.43
N PRO A 901 14.47 13.55 -2.23
CA PRO A 901 13.82 14.48 -3.14
C PRO A 901 14.71 15.70 -3.39
N ALA A 902 14.74 16.20 -4.63
CA ALA A 902 15.52 17.39 -4.94
C ALA A 902 14.93 18.62 -4.23
N VAL A 903 15.75 19.65 -3.95
CA VAL A 903 15.29 20.89 -3.29
C VAL A 903 14.13 21.56 -4.05
N GLU A 904 14.04 21.34 -5.37
CA GLU A 904 12.93 21.82 -6.21
C GLU A 904 11.60 21.06 -5.97
N GLU A 905 11.63 19.83 -5.44
CA GLU A 905 10.43 19.05 -5.05
C GLU A 905 9.94 19.45 -3.64
N ASP A 906 10.82 19.97 -2.78
CA ASP A 906 10.43 20.51 -1.46
C ASP A 906 9.92 21.96 -1.52
N THR A 907 10.05 22.64 -2.67
CA THR A 907 9.60 24.04 -2.84
C THR A 907 8.08 24.18 -2.69
N GLU A 908 7.28 23.19 -3.11
CA GLU A 908 5.83 23.17 -2.87
C GLU A 908 5.46 22.93 -1.40
N ARG A 909 6.26 22.13 -0.68
CA ARG A 909 6.06 21.88 0.76
C ARG A 909 6.48 23.08 1.60
N ILE A 910 7.54 23.78 1.21
CA ILE A 910 7.98 25.04 1.83
C ILE A 910 6.96 26.14 1.55
N ALA A 911 6.44 26.27 0.32
CA ALA A 911 5.38 27.23 0.01
C ALA A 911 4.07 26.94 0.78
N SER A 912 3.73 25.67 1.00
CA SER A 912 2.59 25.24 1.82
C SER A 912 2.81 25.52 3.32
N LEU A 913 4.04 25.35 3.82
CA LEU A 913 4.41 25.70 5.19
C LEU A 913 4.47 27.22 5.39
N GLU A 914 5.01 27.98 4.45
CA GLU A 914 5.02 29.45 4.45
C GLU A 914 3.59 30.01 4.38
N ALA A 915 2.69 29.40 3.60
CA ALA A 915 1.27 29.78 3.58
C ALA A 915 0.55 29.46 4.90
N ARG A 916 0.91 28.35 5.57
CA ARG A 916 0.37 27.99 6.90
C ARG A 916 0.94 28.85 8.02
N VAL A 917 2.21 29.23 7.93
CA VAL A 917 2.86 30.18 8.85
C VAL A 917 2.29 31.58 8.64
N ALA A 918 2.09 32.04 7.40
CA ALA A 918 1.43 33.31 7.10
C ALA A 918 -0.04 33.34 7.56
N ALA A 919 -0.76 32.22 7.49
CA ALA A 919 -2.11 32.09 8.04
C ALA A 919 -2.12 32.11 9.58
N LEU A 920 -1.12 31.52 10.25
CA LEU A 920 -0.96 31.56 11.70
C LEU A 920 -0.48 32.94 12.20
N GLU A 921 0.37 33.62 11.45
CA GLU A 921 0.82 35.00 11.70
C GLU A 921 -0.32 35.99 11.46
N ALA A 922 -1.15 35.81 10.43
CA ALA A 922 -2.35 36.62 10.21
C ALA A 922 -3.39 36.47 11.32
N VAL A 923 -3.48 35.30 11.95
CA VAL A 923 -4.33 35.07 13.14
C VAL A 923 -3.71 35.66 14.41
N ALA A 924 -2.38 35.71 14.51
CA ALA A 924 -1.66 36.34 15.63
C ALA A 924 -1.57 37.88 15.55
N VAL A 925 -1.73 38.48 14.36
CA VAL A 925 -1.59 39.94 14.11
C VAL A 925 -2.94 40.68 14.05
N SER A 926 -4.08 39.99 14.25
CA SER A 926 -5.41 40.64 14.35
C SER A 926 -5.68 41.35 15.69
N GLY A 927 -4.64 41.88 16.34
CA GLY A 927 -4.74 42.74 17.51
C GLY A 927 -3.72 43.87 17.50
N GLY A 928 -4.01 44.96 16.77
CA GLY A 928 -3.51 46.31 17.07
C GLY A 928 -2.67 47.01 15.99
N GLU A 929 -3.25 48.10 15.43
CA GLU A 929 -2.67 49.36 14.87
C GLU A 929 -1.14 49.42 14.65
N VAL A 930 -0.56 49.78 13.49
CA VAL A 930 -0.91 50.60 12.32
C VAL A 930 -0.26 50.00 11.08
#